data_AF-A0A2M7VRN3-F1
#
_entry.id   AF-A0A2M7VRN3-F1
#
_cell.length_a   1.000
_cell.length_b   1.000
_cell.length_c   1.000
_cell.angle_alpha   90.00
_cell.angle_beta   90.00
_cell.angle_gamma   90.00
#
_symmetry.space_group_name_H-M   'P 1'
#
loop_
_entity.id
_entity.type
_entity.pdbx_description
1 polymer ?
#
loop_
_entity_poly.entity_id
_entity_poly.type
_entity_poly.pdbx_seq_one_letter_code
_entity_poly.pdbx_strand_id
1 'polypeptide(L)'
;MNKLTQNYRKIGLIAVALLLAAFTISFTIKQQQDPEKDKVLISLLKFALTKGHYQPKDFNDALSEKVYNDFIENLDPRKRYFMQSDLDEFSKYKFAIDDQINSEDLSFFKLVYGRFDQRLKEVNGFYKSLLTDPFDFNVDETISIKYQDLSYSKSEAERLKAWQKELKLNTISRLNDRLETENDKFKTDKNYQEKSFASLEIESREATLKSMEAFFERMLELNEEDSFSAFLNTITSEFDPHTAYLAPEDKKRFDITMAGKLEGIGARLQKKNDYTKIVEIISGGPAWKKGELEVGDMILKVAQGNDEPKDIVGMRLDDAVELIKGKKGTEVKLTIKKIDGTIKVISIIRDVVELEETFAKSAIVNKDGNKYGVIELPKFYIDFNEKDSRNSATDMEKQVAYLKQENVKGILIDLRNNGGGSLSTAIDIAGLFIKSGPVVQVRYRNEKALVQEDKNKKIQWEGSLVILVNELSASASEIFAAAMQDYNRAVIIGSKQTFGKGTVQNILTLNNYVNYPEDLGALKMTIQKFYRVNGGSTQLKGVTSDVALPDRYAFMEIGERDEQNPLTWDKIESVNYTPWNGYANFDEVVNQSKVRVQSNAYFNLANQNAKWLKQQQKISSISLNFKNYKKDLDQSIQESKSYNGLNDFDGKFDFKSPTYELAELKKDSVLAQKRAEWHKNLSKDAYVDEALNILAQLKLKPQEQLVKN
;
A
#
# COMPACT_ATOMS: atom_id res chain seq x y z
N MET A 1 76.40 17.93 -21.59
CA MET A 1 75.18 17.18 -21.97
C MET A 1 74.73 16.08 -20.99
N ASN A 2 75.28 15.95 -19.77
CA ASN A 2 74.90 14.85 -18.85
C ASN A 2 74.12 15.24 -17.57
N LYS A 3 73.86 16.52 -17.30
CA LYS A 3 73.05 16.95 -16.14
C LYS A 3 71.58 17.26 -16.45
N LEU A 4 71.25 17.56 -17.71
CA LEU A 4 69.86 17.83 -18.14
C LEU A 4 69.06 16.53 -18.32
N THR A 5 69.65 15.48 -18.88
CA THR A 5 69.01 14.17 -19.12
C THR A 5 68.69 13.39 -17.84
N GLN A 6 69.38 13.64 -16.73
CA GLN A 6 69.13 12.97 -15.45
C GLN A 6 67.91 13.55 -14.71
N ASN A 7 67.63 14.85 -14.87
CA ASN A 7 66.46 15.50 -14.26
C ASN A 7 65.15 15.14 -14.98
N TYR A 8 65.16 15.00 -16.32
CA TYR A 8 63.97 14.56 -17.06
C TYR A 8 63.58 13.10 -16.78
N ARG A 9 64.54 12.21 -16.50
CA ARG A 9 64.24 10.82 -16.07
C ARG A 9 63.64 10.75 -14.67
N LYS A 10 64.07 11.60 -13.73
CA LYS A 10 63.48 11.68 -12.39
C LYS A 10 62.07 12.29 -12.39
N ILE A 11 61.84 13.31 -13.22
CA ILE A 11 60.51 13.94 -13.36
C ILE A 11 59.54 12.97 -14.08
N GLY A 12 60.00 12.22 -15.08
CA GLY A 12 59.20 11.19 -15.75
C GLY A 12 58.82 10.02 -14.83
N LEU A 13 59.73 9.57 -13.96
CA LEU A 13 59.45 8.50 -12.98
C LEU A 13 58.49 8.96 -11.87
N ILE A 14 58.56 10.22 -11.44
CA ILE A 14 57.61 10.79 -10.46
C ILE A 14 56.23 11.01 -11.10
N ALA A 15 56.17 11.44 -12.37
CA ALA A 15 54.91 11.59 -13.09
C ALA A 15 54.22 10.23 -13.36
N VAL A 16 54.98 9.17 -13.66
CA VAL A 16 54.45 7.81 -13.84
C VAL A 16 54.04 7.19 -12.49
N ALA A 17 54.76 7.46 -11.40
CA ALA A 17 54.35 7.03 -10.06
C ALA A 17 53.09 7.75 -9.55
N LEU A 18 52.91 9.03 -9.88
CA LEU A 18 51.67 9.78 -9.58
C LEU A 18 50.48 9.34 -10.46
N LEU A 19 50.73 8.96 -11.72
CA LEU A 19 49.71 8.36 -12.59
C LEU A 19 49.31 6.93 -12.18
N LEU A 20 50.23 6.15 -11.62
CA LEU A 20 49.93 4.82 -11.05
C LEU A 20 49.29 4.89 -9.66
N ALA A 21 49.57 5.94 -8.87
CA ALA A 21 48.84 6.23 -7.64
C ALA A 21 47.41 6.73 -7.93
N ALA A 22 47.18 7.40 -9.06
CA ALA A 22 45.85 7.80 -9.51
C ALA A 22 44.99 6.62 -10.04
N PHE A 23 45.60 5.51 -10.45
CA PHE A 23 44.90 4.31 -10.94
C PHE A 23 44.61 3.26 -9.85
N THR A 24 45.17 3.40 -8.64
CA THR A 24 44.91 2.49 -7.51
C THR A 24 43.88 3.03 -6.52
N ILE A 25 43.41 4.26 -6.72
CA ILE A 25 42.15 4.73 -6.15
C ILE A 25 41.05 4.44 -7.18
N SER A 26 40.81 3.15 -7.44
CA SER A 26 39.45 2.74 -7.81
C SER A 26 38.58 3.11 -6.62
N PHE A 27 38.04 4.32 -6.68
CA PHE A 27 36.99 4.79 -5.80
C PHE A 27 35.87 3.76 -5.85
N THR A 28 35.87 2.86 -4.86
CA THR A 28 34.61 2.57 -4.18
C THR A 28 34.21 3.91 -3.56
N ILE A 29 33.44 4.72 -4.31
CA ILE A 29 32.60 5.74 -3.70
C ILE A 29 31.60 4.93 -2.88
N LYS A 30 31.99 4.53 -1.66
CA LYS A 30 31.02 4.48 -0.58
C LYS A 30 30.56 5.92 -0.49
N GLN A 31 29.33 6.17 -0.89
CA GLN A 31 28.63 7.42 -0.64
C GLN A 31 28.83 7.71 0.85
N GLN A 32 29.74 8.65 1.14
CA GLN A 32 30.12 8.95 2.50
C GLN A 32 28.94 9.73 3.06
N GLN A 33 28.13 9.10 3.93
CA GLN A 33 26.98 9.73 4.57
C GLN A 33 27.40 11.10 5.09
N ASP A 34 26.71 12.15 4.64
CA ASP A 34 26.92 13.50 5.15
C ASP A 34 26.36 13.55 6.59
N PRO A 35 27.22 13.66 7.62
CA PRO A 35 26.80 13.62 9.01
C PRO A 35 25.92 14.81 9.42
N GLU A 36 25.83 15.85 8.58
CA GLU A 36 24.99 17.03 8.84
C GLU A 36 23.59 16.91 8.23
N LYS A 37 23.36 15.98 7.28
CA LYS A 37 22.06 15.78 6.64
C LYS A 37 20.96 15.48 7.65
N ASP A 38 21.24 14.54 8.56
CA ASP A 38 20.30 14.07 9.56
C ASP A 38 19.88 15.19 10.54
N LYS A 39 20.83 16.05 10.91
CA LYS A 39 20.57 17.22 11.76
C LYS A 39 19.69 18.24 11.05
N VAL A 40 20.00 18.54 9.79
CA VAL A 40 19.18 19.43 8.95
C VAL A 40 17.75 18.90 8.84
N LEU A 41 17.59 17.59 8.60
CA LEU A 41 16.27 16.95 8.52
C LEU A 41 15.48 17.10 9.83
N ILE A 42 16.09 16.86 10.99
CA ILE A 42 15.43 17.05 12.29
C ILE A 42 14.99 18.50 12.47
N SER A 43 15.87 19.46 12.19
CA SER A 43 15.56 20.88 12.34
C SER A 43 14.42 21.35 11.42
N LEU A 44 14.41 20.90 10.18
CA LEU A 44 13.32 21.18 9.23
C LEU A 44 12.01 20.55 9.68
N LEU A 45 12.04 19.28 10.10
CA LEU A 45 10.87 18.54 10.54
C LEU A 45 10.27 19.17 11.80
N LYS A 46 11.09 19.47 12.81
CA LYS A 46 10.67 20.20 14.02
C LYS A 46 10.00 21.52 13.67
N PHE A 47 10.62 22.32 12.80
CA PHE A 47 10.08 23.62 12.39
C PHE A 47 8.72 23.46 11.69
N ALA A 48 8.64 22.55 10.70
CA ALA A 48 7.43 22.31 9.93
C ALA A 48 6.28 21.79 10.81
N LEU A 49 6.55 20.81 11.68
CA LEU A 49 5.54 20.25 12.59
C LEU A 49 5.04 21.28 13.60
N THR A 50 5.93 22.08 14.19
CA THR A 50 5.55 23.10 15.18
C THR A 50 4.73 24.22 14.52
N LYS A 51 5.18 24.71 13.36
CA LYS A 51 4.61 25.92 12.74
C LYS A 51 3.48 25.63 11.77
N GLY A 52 3.52 24.51 11.06
CA GLY A 52 2.60 24.20 9.96
C GLY A 52 1.55 23.12 10.26
N HIS A 53 1.77 22.23 11.22
CA HIS A 53 0.83 21.14 11.49
C HIS A 53 -0.54 21.65 11.97
N TYR A 54 -1.62 20.99 11.54
CA TYR A 54 -2.99 21.36 11.90
C TYR A 54 -3.22 21.38 13.42
N GLN A 55 -2.67 20.39 14.12
CA GLN A 55 -2.70 20.25 15.57
C GLN A 55 -1.27 20.01 16.06
N PRO A 56 -0.45 21.07 16.22
CA PRO A 56 0.94 20.91 16.63
C PRO A 56 1.00 20.34 18.05
N LYS A 57 2.08 19.61 18.35
CA LYS A 57 2.42 19.15 19.68
C LYS A 57 3.68 19.85 20.16
N ASP A 58 3.79 20.05 21.46
CA ASP A 58 5.01 20.53 22.08
C ASP A 58 6.04 19.40 22.11
N PHE A 59 7.29 19.73 21.79
CA PHE A 59 8.43 18.85 22.01
C PHE A 59 8.78 18.91 23.50
N ASN A 60 8.33 17.90 24.25
CA ASN A 60 8.47 17.79 25.70
C ASN A 60 8.65 16.31 26.12
N ASP A 61 8.86 16.06 27.40
CA ASP A 61 9.01 14.72 28.00
C ASP A 61 7.90 13.73 27.59
N ALA A 62 6.67 14.20 27.42
CA ALA A 62 5.55 13.33 27.05
C ALA A 62 5.62 12.87 25.59
N LEU A 63 6.08 13.74 24.68
CA LEU A 63 6.40 13.36 23.30
C LEU A 63 7.61 12.41 23.29
N SER A 64 8.64 12.73 24.08
CA SER A 64 9.85 11.90 24.20
C SER A 64 9.54 10.48 24.64
N GLU A 65 8.72 10.30 25.67
CA GLU A 65 8.35 8.96 26.15
C GLU A 65 7.66 8.13 25.07
N LYS A 66 6.80 8.74 24.26
CA LYS A 66 6.11 8.04 23.18
C LYS A 66 7.05 7.68 22.03
N VAL A 67 7.82 8.65 21.53
CA VAL A 67 8.83 8.40 20.48
C VAL A 67 9.82 7.33 20.94
N TYR A 68 10.22 7.34 22.21
CA TYR A 68 11.07 6.31 22.82
C TYR A 68 10.45 4.91 22.69
N ASN A 69 9.21 4.74 23.15
CA ASN A 69 8.54 3.44 23.14
C ASN A 69 8.28 2.96 21.71
N ASP A 70 7.75 3.84 20.87
CA ASP A 70 7.32 3.49 19.52
C ASP A 70 8.51 3.20 18.60
N PHE A 71 9.64 3.91 18.76
CA PHE A 71 10.82 3.63 17.93
C PHE A 71 11.42 2.24 18.24
N ILE A 72 11.47 1.88 19.52
CA ILE A 72 11.95 0.56 19.97
C ILE A 72 11.00 -0.55 19.48
N GLU A 73 9.69 -0.35 19.62
CA GLU A 73 8.68 -1.31 19.15
C GLU A 73 8.68 -1.43 17.62
N ASN A 74 8.86 -0.33 16.88
CA ASN A 74 8.94 -0.34 15.40
C ASN A 74 10.17 -1.12 14.89
N LEU A 75 11.30 -1.07 15.61
CA LEU A 75 12.50 -1.84 15.26
C LEU A 75 12.38 -3.32 15.64
N ASP A 76 11.79 -3.64 16.79
CA ASP A 76 11.65 -5.02 17.27
C ASP A 76 10.21 -5.35 17.73
N PRO A 77 9.23 -5.37 16.80
CA PRO A 77 7.81 -5.56 17.13
C PRO A 77 7.48 -6.98 17.61
N ARG A 78 8.43 -7.91 17.47
CA ARG A 78 8.32 -9.30 17.97
C ARG A 78 9.13 -9.54 19.24
N LYS A 79 9.84 -8.51 19.73
CA LYS A 79 10.69 -8.55 20.93
C LYS A 79 11.69 -9.70 20.93
N ARG A 80 12.29 -9.94 19.76
CA ARG A 80 13.18 -11.09 19.50
C ARG A 80 14.64 -10.70 19.29
N TYR A 81 14.94 -9.41 19.17
CA TYR A 81 16.29 -8.91 18.97
C TYR A 81 16.85 -8.30 20.25
N PHE A 82 16.17 -7.28 20.79
CA PHE A 82 16.63 -6.57 21.99
C PHE A 82 16.52 -7.45 23.24
N MET A 83 17.40 -7.16 24.20
CA MET A 83 17.34 -7.73 25.55
C MET A 83 16.94 -6.67 26.57
N GLN A 84 16.47 -7.10 27.75
CA GLN A 84 16.10 -6.19 28.83
C GLN A 84 17.25 -5.24 29.22
N SER A 85 18.50 -5.72 29.19
CA SER A 85 19.68 -4.87 29.43
C SER A 85 19.85 -3.74 28.42
N ASP A 86 19.41 -3.95 27.17
CA ASP A 86 19.46 -2.92 26.13
C ASP A 86 18.43 -1.83 26.45
N LEU A 87 17.21 -2.24 26.83
CA LEU A 87 16.12 -1.34 27.25
C LEU A 87 16.51 -0.54 28.49
N ASP A 88 17.17 -1.17 29.46
CA ASP A 88 17.68 -0.51 30.66
C ASP A 88 18.73 0.57 30.28
N GLU A 89 19.60 0.30 29.30
CA GLU A 89 20.56 1.28 28.78
C GLU A 89 19.87 2.43 28.04
N PHE A 90 18.86 2.13 27.22
CA PHE A 90 18.13 3.12 26.45
C PHE A 90 17.33 4.06 27.35
N SER A 91 16.82 3.56 28.48
CA SER A 91 15.92 4.27 29.38
C SER A 91 16.45 5.62 29.88
N LYS A 92 17.77 5.83 29.88
CA LYS A 92 18.41 7.12 30.19
C LYS A 92 17.97 8.28 29.27
N TYR A 93 17.51 7.96 28.06
CA TYR A 93 17.03 8.93 27.08
C TYR A 93 15.51 9.06 27.02
N LYS A 94 14.76 8.30 27.82
CA LYS A 94 13.29 8.20 27.74
C LYS A 94 12.58 9.55 27.72
N PHE A 95 13.10 10.53 28.46
CA PHE A 95 12.55 11.88 28.57
C PHE A 95 13.46 12.96 27.97
N ALA A 96 14.49 12.58 27.20
CA ALA A 96 15.49 13.51 26.68
C ALA A 96 15.48 13.64 25.15
N ILE A 97 14.57 12.94 24.46
CA ILE A 97 14.53 12.92 22.98
C ILE A 97 14.12 14.29 22.42
N ASP A 98 13.24 15.01 23.08
CA ASP A 98 12.84 16.38 22.75
C ASP A 98 14.00 17.36 22.92
N ASP A 99 14.76 17.26 24.01
CA ASP A 99 16.00 18.02 24.21
C ASP A 99 17.01 17.72 23.10
N GLN A 100 17.16 16.44 22.74
CA GLN A 100 18.04 16.01 21.66
C GLN A 100 17.59 16.56 20.30
N ILE A 101 16.29 16.51 19.99
CA ILE A 101 15.71 17.13 18.80
C ILE A 101 15.96 18.65 18.81
N ASN A 102 15.91 19.29 19.97
CA ASN A 102 16.15 20.72 20.11
C ASN A 102 17.62 21.10 19.87
N SER A 103 18.57 20.25 20.25
CA SER A 103 20.01 20.47 20.10
C SER A 103 20.63 19.74 18.90
N GLU A 104 19.82 19.15 18.03
CA GLU A 104 20.26 18.34 16.88
C GLU A 104 21.19 17.17 17.28
N ASP A 105 20.97 16.61 18.48
CA ASP A 105 21.68 15.45 19.00
C ASP A 105 20.99 14.15 18.55
N LEU A 106 21.77 13.21 18.02
CA LEU A 106 21.30 11.92 17.51
C LEU A 106 21.63 10.76 18.46
N SER A 107 22.03 11.05 19.70
CA SER A 107 22.56 10.06 20.63
C SER A 107 21.59 8.90 20.92
N PHE A 108 20.30 9.17 21.11
CA PHE A 108 19.31 8.09 21.28
C PHE A 108 19.20 7.22 20.03
N PHE A 109 19.00 7.84 18.85
CA PHE A 109 18.89 7.13 17.58
C PHE A 109 20.10 6.24 17.32
N LYS A 110 21.31 6.80 17.41
CA LYS A 110 22.57 6.08 17.16
C LYS A 110 22.77 4.93 18.14
N LEU A 111 22.40 5.10 19.42
CA LEU A 111 22.48 4.04 20.41
C LEU A 111 21.54 2.88 20.07
N VAL A 112 20.26 3.17 19.83
CA VAL A 112 19.24 2.13 19.60
C VAL A 112 19.47 1.43 18.27
N TYR A 113 19.72 2.17 17.18
CA TYR A 113 20.03 1.59 15.88
C TYR A 113 21.31 0.75 15.93
N GLY A 114 22.39 1.28 16.51
CA GLY A 114 23.65 0.54 16.64
C GLY A 114 23.48 -0.75 17.43
N ARG A 115 22.66 -0.73 18.49
CA ARG A 115 22.32 -1.94 19.24
C ARG A 115 21.46 -2.90 18.41
N PHE A 116 20.50 -2.40 17.65
CA PHE A 116 19.64 -3.22 16.80
C PHE A 116 20.45 -3.95 15.72
N ASP A 117 21.32 -3.23 14.99
CA ASP A 117 22.22 -3.81 13.99
C ASP A 117 23.15 -4.86 14.62
N GLN A 118 23.68 -4.59 15.83
CA GLN A 118 24.44 -5.57 16.58
C GLN A 118 23.60 -6.83 16.89
N ARG A 119 22.40 -6.67 17.46
CA ARG A 119 21.53 -7.82 17.81
C ARG A 119 21.10 -8.61 16.57
N LEU A 120 20.83 -7.93 15.47
CA LEU A 120 20.50 -8.54 14.18
C LEU A 120 21.65 -9.43 13.68
N LYS A 121 22.90 -8.95 13.74
CA LYS A 121 24.10 -9.70 13.35
C LYS A 121 24.37 -10.89 14.27
N GLU A 122 24.18 -10.72 15.58
CA GLU A 122 24.29 -11.82 16.55
C GLU A 122 23.30 -12.94 16.24
N VAL A 123 22.02 -12.59 16.05
CA VAL A 123 20.98 -13.56 15.69
C VAL A 123 21.29 -14.22 14.36
N ASN A 124 21.70 -13.46 13.34
CA ASN A 124 22.12 -14.00 12.04
C ASN A 124 23.28 -15.01 12.18
N GLY A 125 24.14 -14.81 13.18
CA GLY A 125 25.25 -15.71 13.49
C GLY A 125 24.85 -17.06 14.07
N PHE A 126 23.72 -17.15 14.80
CA PHE A 126 23.32 -18.40 15.47
C PHE A 126 22.04 -19.06 14.93
N TYR A 127 21.10 -18.35 14.28
CA TYR A 127 19.80 -18.95 13.97
C TYR A 127 19.89 -20.23 13.12
N LYS A 128 20.92 -20.35 12.27
CA LYS A 128 21.16 -21.53 11.43
C LYS A 128 21.43 -22.77 12.26
N SER A 129 22.17 -22.65 13.38
CA SER A 129 22.45 -23.79 14.26
C SER A 129 21.21 -24.26 15.01
N LEU A 130 20.24 -23.38 15.27
CA LEU A 130 18.95 -23.77 15.85
C LEU A 130 18.10 -24.65 14.91
N LEU A 131 18.45 -24.71 13.63
CA LEU A 131 17.79 -25.52 12.61
C LEU A 131 18.61 -26.75 12.21
N THR A 132 19.78 -27.03 12.80
CA THR A 132 20.57 -28.23 12.48
C THR A 132 20.02 -29.47 13.18
N ASP A 133 19.59 -29.32 14.43
CA ASP A 133 19.05 -30.40 15.24
C ASP A 133 17.52 -30.53 15.08
N PRO A 134 16.96 -31.74 15.21
CA PRO A 134 15.53 -31.96 15.11
C PRO A 134 14.79 -31.32 16.28
N PHE A 135 13.60 -30.77 16.02
CA PHE A 135 12.72 -30.29 17.09
C PHE A 135 11.92 -31.45 17.71
N ASP A 136 11.77 -31.46 19.04
CA ASP A 136 10.82 -32.38 19.69
C ASP A 136 9.41 -31.79 19.69
N PHE A 137 8.57 -32.25 18.77
CA PHE A 137 7.18 -31.80 18.65
C PHE A 137 6.19 -32.53 19.60
N ASN A 138 6.67 -33.29 20.58
CA ASN A 138 5.83 -33.91 21.61
C ASN A 138 5.78 -33.12 22.92
N VAL A 139 6.64 -32.10 23.06
CA VAL A 139 6.66 -31.23 24.24
C VAL A 139 5.44 -30.31 24.25
N ASP A 140 4.71 -30.32 25.37
CA ASP A 140 3.61 -29.39 25.62
C ASP A 140 4.15 -27.99 25.96
N GLU A 141 4.39 -27.22 24.90
CA GLU A 141 4.79 -25.82 25.00
C GLU A 141 3.99 -24.96 24.02
N THR A 142 3.90 -23.67 24.33
CA THR A 142 3.21 -22.68 23.51
C THR A 142 4.13 -21.49 23.19
N ILE A 143 3.75 -20.76 22.15
CA ILE A 143 4.32 -19.46 21.78
C ILE A 143 3.19 -18.43 21.74
N SER A 144 3.42 -17.25 22.34
CA SER A 144 2.49 -16.13 22.23
C SER A 144 2.63 -15.51 20.84
N ILE A 145 1.49 -15.17 20.22
CA ILE A 145 1.43 -14.38 18.99
C ILE A 145 0.94 -12.95 19.27
N LYS A 146 0.66 -12.63 20.54
CA LYS A 146 0.38 -11.26 21.00
C LYS A 146 1.69 -10.62 21.48
N TYR A 147 2.52 -10.21 20.52
CA TYR A 147 3.90 -9.78 20.76
C TYR A 147 4.02 -8.52 21.64
N GLN A 148 3.08 -7.58 21.51
CA GLN A 148 3.04 -6.36 22.32
C GLN A 148 3.00 -6.65 23.84
N ASP A 149 2.42 -7.78 24.26
CA ASP A 149 2.32 -8.20 25.67
C ASP A 149 3.58 -8.94 26.17
N LEU A 150 4.53 -9.26 25.30
CA LEU A 150 5.75 -9.98 25.67
C LEU A 150 6.72 -9.08 26.45
N SER A 151 7.50 -9.68 27.34
CA SER A 151 8.68 -9.05 27.92
C SER A 151 9.91 -9.35 27.07
N TYR A 152 10.88 -8.42 27.03
CA TYR A 152 12.17 -8.67 26.38
C TYR A 152 12.96 -9.75 27.12
N SER A 153 13.79 -10.48 26.38
CA SER A 153 14.63 -11.54 26.94
C SER A 153 15.64 -10.96 27.94
N LYS A 154 15.81 -11.59 29.11
CA LYS A 154 16.73 -11.11 30.16
C LYS A 154 18.16 -11.60 29.98
N SER A 155 18.36 -12.59 29.10
CA SER A 155 19.67 -13.18 28.82
C SER A 155 19.73 -13.77 27.42
N GLU A 156 20.94 -14.06 26.94
CA GLU A 156 21.15 -14.74 25.66
C GLU A 156 20.46 -16.10 25.62
N ALA A 157 20.46 -16.84 26.73
CA ALA A 157 19.80 -18.14 26.82
C ALA A 157 18.28 -18.04 26.64
N GLU A 158 17.64 -17.01 27.22
CA GLU A 158 16.22 -16.74 27.01
C GLU A 158 15.94 -16.35 25.56
N ARG A 159 16.80 -15.51 24.96
CA ARG A 159 16.67 -15.08 23.57
C ARG A 159 16.81 -16.24 22.59
N LEU A 160 17.81 -17.10 22.79
CA LEU A 160 17.99 -18.34 22.02
C LEU A 160 16.76 -19.23 22.10
N LYS A 161 16.17 -19.39 23.30
CA LYS A 161 14.95 -20.17 23.49
C LYS A 161 13.74 -19.54 22.79
N ALA A 162 13.61 -18.22 22.81
CA ALA A 162 12.56 -17.50 22.08
C ALA A 162 12.69 -17.72 20.56
N TRP A 163 13.90 -17.60 20.01
CA TRP A 163 14.18 -17.91 18.60
C TRP A 163 13.93 -19.38 18.27
N GLN A 164 14.30 -20.31 19.14
CA GLN A 164 14.03 -21.72 18.96
C GLN A 164 12.52 -21.99 18.82
N LYS A 165 11.70 -21.36 19.66
CA LYS A 165 10.23 -21.47 19.58
C LYS A 165 9.67 -20.88 18.28
N GLU A 166 10.17 -19.73 17.84
CA GLU A 166 9.72 -19.11 16.58
C GLU A 166 10.09 -19.97 15.36
N LEU A 167 11.30 -20.53 15.33
CA LEU A 167 11.75 -21.43 14.28
C LEU A 167 11.00 -22.77 14.31
N LYS A 168 10.68 -23.26 15.51
CA LYS A 168 9.83 -24.44 15.70
C LYS A 168 8.41 -24.20 15.18
N LEU A 169 7.81 -23.03 15.43
CA LEU A 169 6.51 -22.64 14.85
C LEU A 169 6.55 -22.60 13.31
N ASN A 170 7.59 -21.98 12.75
CA ASN A 170 7.74 -21.92 11.28
C ASN A 170 7.90 -23.33 10.67
N THR A 171 8.57 -24.24 11.39
CA THR A 171 8.80 -25.62 10.96
C THR A 171 7.54 -26.48 11.11
N ILE A 172 6.80 -26.35 12.21
CA ILE A 172 5.61 -27.18 12.48
C ILE A 172 4.50 -26.96 11.44
N SER A 173 4.32 -25.71 11.00
CA SER A 173 3.36 -25.38 9.94
C SER A 173 3.73 -26.09 8.64
N ARG A 174 4.99 -26.02 8.21
CA ARG A 174 5.47 -26.66 6.98
C ARG A 174 5.42 -28.18 7.06
N LEU A 175 5.71 -28.72 8.24
CA LEU A 175 5.63 -30.16 8.50
C LEU A 175 4.20 -30.67 8.35
N ASN A 176 3.23 -29.94 8.91
CA ASN A 176 1.81 -30.25 8.74
C ASN A 176 1.41 -30.23 7.25
N ASP A 177 1.76 -29.18 6.51
CA ASP A 177 1.42 -29.06 5.07
C ASP A 177 1.99 -30.22 4.24
N ARG A 178 3.22 -30.63 4.54
CA ARG A 178 3.86 -31.77 3.89
C ARG A 178 3.19 -33.08 4.25
N LEU A 179 2.83 -33.30 5.52
CA LEU A 179 2.11 -34.49 5.96
C LEU A 179 0.74 -34.59 5.27
N GLU A 180 0.00 -33.50 5.15
CA GLU A 180 -1.27 -33.49 4.39
C GLU A 180 -1.04 -33.80 2.91
N THR A 181 0.02 -33.25 2.31
CA THR A 181 0.38 -33.54 0.92
C THR A 181 0.71 -35.02 0.70
N GLU A 182 1.46 -35.65 1.61
CA GLU A 182 1.77 -37.09 1.53
C GLU A 182 0.52 -37.94 1.69
N ASN A 183 -0.34 -37.58 2.65
CA ASN A 183 -1.63 -38.24 2.89
C ASN A 183 -2.54 -38.15 1.66
N ASP A 184 -2.60 -37.01 0.98
CA ASP A 184 -3.41 -36.83 -0.23
C ASP A 184 -2.86 -37.60 -1.44
N LYS A 185 -1.53 -37.69 -1.59
CA LYS A 185 -0.91 -38.57 -2.59
C LYS A 185 -1.25 -40.04 -2.32
N PHE A 186 -1.15 -40.48 -1.07
CA PHE A 186 -1.48 -41.85 -0.68
C PHE A 186 -2.97 -42.20 -0.89
N LYS A 187 -3.88 -41.26 -0.61
CA LYS A 187 -5.32 -41.41 -0.94
C LYS A 187 -5.55 -41.55 -2.44
N THR A 188 -4.76 -40.86 -3.26
CA THR A 188 -4.88 -40.84 -4.72
C THR A 188 -4.25 -42.08 -5.37
N ASP A 189 -3.09 -42.52 -4.87
CA ASP A 189 -2.39 -43.73 -5.31
C ASP A 189 -1.97 -44.57 -4.09
N LYS A 190 -2.66 -45.69 -3.88
CA LYS A 190 -2.38 -46.62 -2.77
C LYS A 190 -1.02 -47.30 -2.86
N ASN A 191 -0.34 -47.23 -4.01
CA ASN A 191 1.03 -47.74 -4.18
C ASN A 191 2.09 -46.70 -3.84
N TYR A 192 1.71 -45.44 -3.59
CA TYR A 192 2.61 -44.39 -3.15
C TYR A 192 3.20 -44.74 -1.78
N GLN A 193 4.52 -44.67 -1.65
CA GLN A 193 5.20 -44.85 -0.37
C GLN A 193 5.34 -43.49 0.31
N GLU A 194 4.59 -43.30 1.40
CA GLU A 194 4.66 -42.08 2.20
C GLU A 194 6.05 -41.90 2.82
N LYS A 195 6.57 -40.67 2.80
CA LYS A 195 7.77 -40.32 3.55
C LYS A 195 7.50 -40.39 5.05
N SER A 196 8.50 -40.81 5.82
CA SER A 196 8.42 -40.84 7.28
C SER A 196 8.34 -39.42 7.87
N PHE A 197 7.75 -39.29 9.06
CA PHE A 197 7.70 -38.03 9.80
C PHE A 197 9.09 -37.40 9.95
N ALA A 198 10.12 -38.20 10.28
CA ALA A 198 11.49 -37.72 10.42
C ALA A 198 12.07 -37.15 9.11
N SER A 199 11.75 -37.77 7.97
CA SER A 199 12.17 -37.27 6.65
C SER A 199 11.49 -35.94 6.32
N LEU A 200 10.19 -35.84 6.55
CA LEU A 200 9.43 -34.61 6.31
C LEU A 200 9.83 -33.48 7.27
N GLU A 201 10.23 -33.82 8.50
CA GLU A 201 10.74 -32.86 9.49
C GLU A 201 12.04 -32.21 8.99
N ILE A 202 12.98 -33.00 8.47
CA ILE A 202 14.22 -32.51 7.87
C ILE A 202 13.91 -31.55 6.71
N GLU A 203 13.06 -31.96 5.76
CA GLU A 203 12.67 -31.11 4.63
C GLU A 203 11.93 -29.83 5.06
N SER A 204 11.24 -29.86 6.20
CA SER A 204 10.55 -28.69 6.78
C SER A 204 11.51 -27.72 7.43
N ARG A 205 12.53 -28.22 8.15
CA ARG A 205 13.61 -27.39 8.69
C ARG A 205 14.45 -26.77 7.59
N GLU A 206 14.80 -27.52 6.54
CA GLU A 206 15.51 -26.98 5.38
C GLU A 206 14.73 -25.86 4.67
N ALA A 207 13.41 -26.03 4.51
CA ALA A 207 12.55 -24.99 3.94
C ALA A 207 12.44 -23.75 4.86
N THR A 208 12.43 -23.95 6.18
CA THR A 208 12.49 -22.86 7.17
C THR A 208 13.82 -22.13 7.08
N LEU A 209 14.94 -22.86 7.03
CA LEU A 209 16.28 -22.31 6.88
C LEU A 209 16.36 -21.42 5.64
N LYS A 210 15.95 -21.93 4.47
CA LYS A 210 15.94 -21.17 3.22
C LYS A 210 15.11 -19.89 3.30
N SER A 211 13.96 -19.94 3.99
CA SER A 211 13.09 -18.78 4.18
C SER A 211 13.71 -17.76 5.13
N MET A 212 14.40 -18.21 6.17
CA MET A 212 15.14 -17.36 7.11
C MET A 212 16.37 -16.74 6.46
N GLU A 213 17.11 -17.47 5.63
CA GLU A 213 18.23 -16.94 4.86
C GLU A 213 17.79 -15.79 3.97
N ALA A 214 16.72 -15.96 3.20
CA ALA A 214 16.16 -14.89 2.38
C ALA A 214 15.64 -13.70 3.22
N PHE A 215 15.13 -13.96 4.43
CA PHE A 215 14.69 -12.91 5.35
C PHE A 215 15.88 -12.11 5.89
N PHE A 216 16.93 -12.76 6.40
CA PHE A 216 18.12 -12.09 6.93
C PHE A 216 18.93 -11.39 5.83
N GLU A 217 18.98 -11.94 4.61
CA GLU A 217 19.57 -11.26 3.45
C GLU A 217 18.94 -9.87 3.26
N ARG A 218 17.60 -9.78 3.26
CA ARG A 218 16.89 -8.49 3.15
C ARG A 218 17.10 -7.59 4.36
N MET A 219 17.08 -8.14 5.58
CA MET A 219 17.26 -7.35 6.80
C MET A 219 18.66 -6.74 6.91
N LEU A 220 19.68 -7.47 6.46
CA LEU A 220 21.07 -7.01 6.47
C LEU A 220 21.39 -6.00 5.34
N GLU A 221 20.50 -5.85 4.36
CA GLU A 221 20.58 -4.81 3.34
C GLU A 221 20.06 -3.45 3.81
N LEU A 222 19.33 -3.40 4.93
CA LEU A 222 18.87 -2.13 5.52
C LEU A 222 20.07 -1.34 6.03
N ASN A 223 20.15 -0.08 5.62
CA ASN A 223 21.23 0.80 6.04
C ASN A 223 20.78 1.75 7.16
N GLU A 224 21.70 2.62 7.59
CA GLU A 224 21.40 3.61 8.62
C GLU A 224 20.36 4.64 8.17
N GLU A 225 20.38 5.05 6.89
CA GLU A 225 19.41 6.00 6.33
C GLU A 225 17.98 5.46 6.37
N ASP A 226 17.79 4.17 6.07
CA ASP A 226 16.50 3.47 6.18
C ASP A 226 15.99 3.53 7.62
N SER A 227 16.88 3.29 8.60
CA SER A 227 16.53 3.33 10.04
C SER A 227 16.30 4.76 10.54
N PHE A 228 17.03 5.73 9.99
CA PHE A 228 16.84 7.14 10.32
C PHE A 228 15.50 7.65 9.78
N SER A 229 15.12 7.27 8.55
CA SER A 229 13.78 7.53 8.02
C SER A 229 12.68 6.93 8.91
N ALA A 230 12.88 5.72 9.44
CA ALA A 230 11.95 5.11 10.40
C ALA A 230 11.88 5.89 11.73
N PHE A 231 13.00 6.43 12.21
CA PHE A 231 13.05 7.29 13.40
C PHE A 231 12.28 8.60 13.18
N LEU A 232 12.53 9.30 12.06
CA LEU A 232 11.79 10.50 11.69
C LEU A 232 10.29 10.21 11.57
N ASN A 233 9.93 9.07 10.99
CA ASN A 233 8.53 8.66 10.85
C ASN A 233 7.86 8.33 12.20
N THR A 234 8.62 7.83 13.17
CA THR A 234 8.13 7.66 14.55
C THR A 234 7.81 9.01 15.19
N ILE A 235 8.63 10.04 14.96
CA ILE A 235 8.36 11.40 15.44
C ILE A 235 7.11 11.97 14.76
N THR A 236 6.95 11.78 13.45
CA THR A 236 5.82 12.34 12.70
C THR A 236 4.50 11.64 13.00
N SER A 237 4.50 10.32 13.19
CA SER A 237 3.30 9.53 13.52
C SER A 237 2.75 9.89 14.90
N GLU A 238 3.59 10.44 15.77
CA GLU A 238 3.11 11.02 17.01
C GLU A 238 2.18 12.20 16.79
N PHE A 239 2.30 12.97 15.71
CA PHE A 239 1.41 14.11 15.48
C PHE A 239 0.04 13.67 14.97
N ASP A 240 0.02 12.76 13.98
CA ASP A 240 -1.17 12.06 13.48
C ASP A 240 -0.76 10.92 12.51
N PRO A 241 -1.65 9.94 12.21
CA PRO A 241 -1.29 8.77 11.39
C PRO A 241 -1.00 9.06 9.91
N HIS A 242 -1.25 10.28 9.43
CA HIS A 242 -1.05 10.69 8.03
C HIS A 242 0.12 11.65 7.81
N THR A 243 0.76 12.12 8.89
CA THR A 243 1.97 12.94 8.82
C THR A 243 3.20 12.03 8.81
N ALA A 244 4.00 12.13 7.76
CA ALA A 244 5.11 11.21 7.47
C ALA A 244 6.24 11.92 6.73
N TYR A 245 7.47 11.56 7.08
CA TYR A 245 8.65 11.83 6.27
C TYR A 245 8.73 10.85 5.10
N LEU A 246 8.89 11.39 3.89
CA LEU A 246 9.11 10.64 2.67
C LEU A 246 10.56 10.84 2.26
N ALA A 247 11.39 9.80 2.43
CA ALA A 247 12.71 9.77 1.82
C ALA A 247 12.61 9.98 0.29
N PRO A 248 13.68 10.42 -0.39
CA PRO A 248 13.64 10.69 -1.84
C PRO A 248 12.97 9.60 -2.68
N GLU A 249 13.29 8.33 -2.42
CA GLU A 249 12.69 7.20 -3.14
C GLU A 249 11.20 7.00 -2.80
N ASP A 250 10.80 7.19 -1.56
CA ASP A 250 9.40 7.10 -1.15
C ASP A 250 8.58 8.24 -1.74
N LYS A 251 9.15 9.45 -1.83
CA LYS A 251 8.55 10.59 -2.53
C LYS A 251 8.35 10.29 -4.01
N LYS A 252 9.35 9.74 -4.70
CA LYS A 252 9.23 9.30 -6.11
C LYS A 252 8.14 8.24 -6.28
N ARG A 253 8.06 7.24 -5.38
CA ARG A 253 7.00 6.20 -5.39
C ARG A 253 5.61 6.80 -5.17
N PHE A 254 5.49 7.75 -4.25
CA PHE A 254 4.26 8.49 -4.00
C PHE A 254 3.79 9.22 -5.26
N ASP A 255 4.68 9.97 -5.92
CA ASP A 255 4.37 10.72 -7.15
C ASP A 255 3.93 9.78 -8.28
N ILE A 256 4.66 8.68 -8.52
CA ILE A 256 4.29 7.67 -9.53
C ILE A 256 2.90 7.10 -9.26
N THR A 257 2.61 6.78 -8.00
CA THR A 257 1.32 6.20 -7.60
C THR A 257 0.18 7.20 -7.76
N MET A 258 0.44 8.49 -7.52
CA MET A 258 -0.56 9.55 -7.67
C MET A 258 -0.79 9.92 -9.13
N ALA A 259 0.24 9.93 -9.96
CA ALA A 259 0.15 10.23 -11.38
C ALA A 259 -0.32 9.03 -12.23
N GLY A 260 -0.19 7.80 -11.72
CA GLY A 260 -0.51 6.57 -12.46
C GLY A 260 0.42 6.31 -13.65
N LYS A 261 1.60 6.94 -13.67
CA LYS A 261 2.60 6.80 -14.74
C LYS A 261 4.01 6.77 -14.16
N LEU A 262 4.92 6.11 -14.86
CA LEU A 262 6.35 6.10 -14.54
C LEU A 262 7.18 6.25 -15.81
N GLU A 263 8.39 6.80 -15.70
CA GLU A 263 9.36 6.79 -16.78
C GLU A 263 10.31 5.60 -16.63
N GLY A 264 10.47 4.82 -17.68
CA GLY A 264 11.37 3.66 -17.66
C GLY A 264 11.11 2.68 -18.79
N ILE A 265 11.43 1.41 -18.55
CA ILE A 265 11.29 0.34 -19.54
C ILE A 265 9.90 -0.30 -19.54
N GLY A 266 9.08 -0.09 -18.51
CA GLY A 266 7.75 -0.70 -18.39
C GLY A 266 7.79 -2.19 -18.01
N ALA A 267 8.50 -2.52 -16.93
CA ALA A 267 8.54 -3.87 -16.37
C ALA A 267 8.52 -3.83 -14.83
N ARG A 268 7.90 -4.82 -14.20
CA ARG A 268 8.03 -5.05 -12.76
C ARG A 268 9.19 -6.00 -12.49
N LEU A 269 10.03 -5.60 -11.55
CA LEU A 269 11.24 -6.31 -11.18
C LEU A 269 11.10 -6.85 -9.75
N GLN A 270 11.74 -7.99 -9.51
CA GLN A 270 11.83 -8.59 -8.19
C GLN A 270 13.23 -9.16 -8.00
N LYS A 271 13.82 -8.97 -6.82
CA LYS A 271 15.06 -9.64 -6.47
C LYS A 271 14.77 -11.13 -6.19
N LYS A 272 15.53 -12.01 -6.82
CA LYS A 272 15.51 -13.46 -6.58
C LYS A 272 16.93 -13.96 -6.46
N ASN A 273 17.33 -14.29 -5.22
CA ASN A 273 18.75 -14.45 -4.85
C ASN A 273 19.51 -13.17 -5.26
N ASP A 274 20.70 -13.30 -5.82
CA ASP A 274 21.50 -12.16 -6.30
C ASP A 274 20.99 -11.51 -7.60
N TYR A 275 19.95 -12.04 -8.25
CA TYR A 275 19.52 -11.58 -9.56
C TYR A 275 18.28 -10.68 -9.51
N THR A 276 18.28 -9.64 -10.35
CA THR A 276 17.09 -8.83 -10.62
C THR A 276 16.26 -9.52 -11.72
N LYS A 277 15.09 -10.05 -11.36
CA LYS A 277 14.23 -10.83 -12.25
C LYS A 277 13.04 -10.01 -12.74
N ILE A 278 12.68 -10.14 -14.02
CA ILE A 278 11.43 -9.61 -14.58
C ILE A 278 10.28 -10.53 -14.19
N VAL A 279 9.28 -9.96 -13.51
CA VAL A 279 8.08 -10.70 -13.05
C VAL A 279 6.79 -10.28 -13.78
N GLU A 280 6.74 -9.07 -14.33
CA GLU A 280 5.64 -8.61 -15.19
C GLU A 280 6.21 -7.64 -16.24
N ILE A 281 5.63 -7.65 -17.44
CA ILE A 281 5.87 -6.65 -18.47
C ILE A 281 4.60 -5.82 -18.60
N ILE A 282 4.74 -4.50 -18.50
CA ILE A 282 3.60 -3.58 -18.52
C ILE A 282 3.19 -3.36 -19.98
N SER A 283 1.94 -3.71 -20.29
CA SER A 283 1.35 -3.51 -21.62
C SER A 283 1.48 -2.06 -22.09
N GLY A 284 1.72 -1.88 -23.38
CA GLY A 284 1.94 -0.55 -23.98
C GLY A 284 3.27 0.13 -23.60
N GLY A 285 4.00 -0.41 -22.62
CA GLY A 285 5.33 0.07 -22.21
C GLY A 285 6.44 -0.28 -23.23
N PRO A 286 7.62 0.36 -23.13
CA PRO A 286 8.74 0.13 -24.05
C PRO A 286 9.19 -1.33 -24.17
N ALA A 287 9.30 -2.06 -23.05
CA ALA A 287 9.68 -3.47 -23.03
C ALA A 287 8.68 -4.34 -23.79
N TRP A 288 7.38 -4.07 -23.61
CA TRP A 288 6.30 -4.76 -24.32
C TRP A 288 6.35 -4.48 -25.82
N LYS A 289 6.46 -3.20 -26.21
CA LYS A 289 6.55 -2.76 -27.62
C LYS A 289 7.75 -3.36 -28.34
N LYS A 290 8.87 -3.53 -27.62
CA LYS A 290 10.09 -4.13 -28.17
C LYS A 290 9.94 -5.64 -28.35
N GLY A 291 9.20 -6.31 -27.46
CA GLY A 291 8.91 -7.75 -27.54
C GLY A 291 10.10 -8.68 -27.30
N GLU A 292 11.26 -8.15 -26.90
CA GLU A 292 12.48 -8.94 -26.68
C GLU A 292 12.66 -9.39 -25.24
N LEU A 293 11.99 -8.75 -24.27
CA LEU A 293 12.01 -9.14 -22.86
C LEU A 293 10.85 -10.07 -22.56
N GLU A 294 11.08 -11.03 -21.66
CA GLU A 294 10.09 -12.02 -21.25
C GLU A 294 10.00 -12.13 -19.73
N VAL A 295 8.82 -12.49 -19.22
CA VAL A 295 8.63 -12.80 -17.80
C VAL A 295 9.48 -14.02 -17.45
N GLY A 296 10.41 -13.87 -16.50
CA GLY A 296 11.38 -14.92 -16.21
C GLY A 296 12.83 -14.46 -16.35
N ASP A 297 13.08 -13.51 -17.24
CA ASP A 297 14.41 -13.00 -17.58
C ASP A 297 15.12 -12.37 -16.37
N MET A 298 16.44 -12.50 -16.33
CA MET A 298 17.29 -11.94 -15.27
C MET A 298 18.21 -10.85 -15.84
N ILE A 299 18.19 -9.68 -15.23
CA ILE A 299 19.05 -8.54 -15.59
C ILE A 299 20.37 -8.69 -14.86
N LEU A 300 21.46 -8.85 -15.61
CA LEU A 300 22.81 -9.02 -15.10
C LEU A 300 23.57 -7.69 -15.05
N LYS A 301 23.47 -6.88 -16.12
CA LYS A 301 24.18 -5.60 -16.25
C LYS A 301 23.31 -4.53 -16.87
N VAL A 302 23.59 -3.27 -16.54
CA VAL A 302 22.89 -2.09 -17.04
C VAL A 302 23.91 -1.08 -17.57
N ALA A 303 23.75 -0.64 -18.82
CA ALA A 303 24.52 0.43 -19.45
C ALA A 303 23.61 1.61 -19.81
N GLN A 304 24.06 2.83 -19.54
CA GLN A 304 23.39 4.07 -19.94
C GLN A 304 23.87 4.46 -21.35
N GLY A 305 23.01 4.33 -22.36
CA GLY A 305 23.40 4.61 -23.75
C GLY A 305 24.64 3.83 -24.21
N ASN A 306 25.77 4.52 -24.35
CA ASN A 306 27.05 3.94 -24.78
C ASN A 306 28.08 3.77 -23.65
N ASP A 307 27.67 4.03 -22.40
CA ASP A 307 28.53 3.84 -21.24
C ASP A 307 28.80 2.35 -20.98
N GLU A 308 29.89 2.08 -20.27
CA GLU A 308 30.27 0.71 -19.90
C GLU A 308 29.17 0.03 -19.06
N PRO A 309 28.82 -1.24 -19.35
CA PRO A 309 27.81 -1.97 -18.58
C PRO A 309 28.23 -2.17 -17.13
N LYS A 310 27.45 -1.61 -16.20
CA LYS A 310 27.61 -1.82 -14.77
C LYS A 310 26.96 -3.14 -14.37
N ASP A 311 27.71 -4.00 -13.69
CA ASP A 311 27.18 -5.23 -13.10
C ASP A 311 26.23 -4.88 -11.94
N ILE A 312 25.05 -5.50 -11.95
CA ILE A 312 24.01 -5.30 -10.93
C ILE A 312 23.67 -6.60 -10.18
N VAL A 313 24.43 -7.68 -10.39
CA VAL A 313 24.27 -8.93 -9.62
C VAL A 313 24.67 -8.68 -8.17
N GLY A 314 23.80 -9.07 -7.24
CA GLY A 314 23.96 -8.84 -5.79
C GLY A 314 23.57 -7.43 -5.33
N MET A 315 23.30 -6.50 -6.25
CA MET A 315 22.87 -5.14 -5.94
C MET A 315 21.50 -5.15 -5.21
N ARG A 316 21.23 -4.12 -4.40
CA ARG A 316 19.89 -3.90 -3.86
C ARG A 316 18.91 -3.66 -5.01
N LEU A 317 17.68 -4.11 -4.85
CA LEU A 317 16.67 -3.98 -5.90
C LEU A 317 16.42 -2.51 -6.25
N ASP A 318 16.39 -1.63 -5.26
CA ASP A 318 16.09 -0.21 -5.46
C ASP A 318 17.19 0.50 -6.25
N ASP A 319 18.47 0.25 -5.91
CA ASP A 319 19.62 0.76 -6.67
C ASP A 319 19.63 0.24 -8.11
N ALA A 320 19.31 -1.05 -8.31
CA ALA A 320 19.21 -1.64 -9.64
C ALA A 320 18.07 -1.01 -10.45
N VAL A 321 16.92 -0.78 -9.82
CA VAL A 321 15.76 -0.10 -10.42
C VAL A 321 16.11 1.34 -10.80
N GLU A 322 16.87 2.07 -9.98
CA GLU A 322 17.31 3.44 -10.28
C GLU A 322 18.17 3.49 -11.56
N LEU A 323 19.08 2.53 -11.73
CA LEU A 323 19.88 2.41 -12.96
C LEU A 323 19.03 2.07 -14.19
N ILE A 324 18.01 1.23 -14.04
CA ILE A 324 17.15 0.79 -15.15
C ILE A 324 16.16 1.90 -15.55
N LYS A 325 15.65 2.65 -14.57
CA LYS A 325 14.86 3.86 -14.80
C LYS A 325 15.72 4.95 -15.43
N GLY A 326 15.05 5.99 -15.91
CA GLY A 326 15.71 7.12 -16.54
C GLY A 326 14.73 7.92 -17.37
N LYS A 327 15.17 9.11 -17.76
CA LYS A 327 14.32 10.07 -18.47
C LYS A 327 13.79 9.48 -19.77
N LYS A 328 12.56 9.83 -20.13
CA LYS A 328 11.99 9.55 -21.45
C LYS A 328 12.97 9.91 -22.58
N GLY A 329 13.04 9.05 -23.59
CA GLY A 329 13.88 9.20 -24.78
C GLY A 329 15.34 8.76 -24.59
N THR A 330 15.78 8.47 -23.36
CA THR A 330 17.12 7.93 -23.12
C THR A 330 17.17 6.43 -23.41
N GLU A 331 18.31 5.96 -23.91
CA GLU A 331 18.56 4.54 -24.17
C GLU A 331 19.14 3.84 -22.93
N VAL A 332 18.66 2.64 -22.65
CA VAL A 332 19.28 1.70 -21.70
C VAL A 332 19.59 0.39 -22.39
N LYS A 333 20.78 -0.15 -22.16
CA LYS A 333 21.18 -1.47 -22.63
C LYS A 333 21.24 -2.42 -21.45
N LEU A 334 20.43 -3.47 -21.52
CA LEU A 334 20.31 -4.48 -20.49
C LEU A 334 21.00 -5.76 -20.95
N THR A 335 21.98 -6.23 -20.18
CA THR A 335 22.53 -7.57 -20.37
C THR A 335 21.64 -8.55 -19.62
N ILE A 336 20.89 -9.35 -20.38
CA ILE A 336 19.85 -10.25 -19.87
C ILE A 336 20.31 -11.69 -19.99
N LYS A 337 20.10 -12.48 -18.93
CA LYS A 337 20.09 -13.93 -18.98
C LYS A 337 18.65 -14.42 -19.17
N LYS A 338 18.41 -15.06 -20.31
CA LYS A 338 17.15 -15.67 -20.69
C LYS A 338 16.87 -16.92 -19.86
N ILE A 339 15.61 -17.37 -19.87
CA ILE A 339 15.17 -18.58 -19.16
C ILE A 339 15.92 -19.82 -19.64
N ASP A 340 16.24 -19.88 -20.94
CA ASP A 340 17.04 -20.95 -21.56
C ASP A 340 18.55 -20.88 -21.22
N GLY A 341 18.97 -19.87 -20.44
CA GLY A 341 20.34 -19.65 -20.03
C GLY A 341 21.18 -18.80 -20.99
N THR A 342 20.66 -18.45 -22.18
CA THR A 342 21.38 -17.59 -23.13
C THR A 342 21.53 -16.17 -22.59
N ILE A 343 22.64 -15.51 -22.93
CA ILE A 343 22.89 -14.11 -22.55
C ILE A 343 22.76 -13.24 -23.79
N LYS A 344 21.95 -12.18 -23.70
CA LYS A 344 21.73 -11.21 -24.77
C LYS A 344 21.81 -9.78 -24.23
N VAL A 345 22.24 -8.86 -25.07
CA VAL A 345 22.16 -7.42 -24.77
C VAL A 345 20.96 -6.87 -25.52
N ILE A 346 20.01 -6.30 -24.78
CA ILE A 346 18.78 -5.73 -25.32
C ILE A 346 18.79 -4.22 -25.07
N SER A 347 18.61 -3.46 -26.15
CA SER A 347 18.49 -2.00 -26.09
C SER A 347 17.01 -1.59 -26.05
N ILE A 348 16.68 -0.72 -25.09
CA ILE A 348 15.34 -0.17 -24.90
C ILE A 348 15.44 1.35 -24.77
N ILE A 349 14.63 2.06 -25.55
CA ILE A 349 14.41 3.49 -25.37
C ILE A 349 13.35 3.68 -24.30
N ARG A 350 13.68 4.38 -23.22
CA ARG A 350 12.75 4.66 -22.12
C ARG A 350 11.63 5.58 -22.59
N ASP A 351 10.43 5.36 -22.09
CA ASP A 351 9.27 6.21 -22.34
C ASP A 351 8.41 6.31 -21.08
N VAL A 352 7.39 7.14 -21.13
CA VAL A 352 6.32 7.18 -20.14
C VAL A 352 5.49 5.90 -20.28
N VAL A 353 5.29 5.23 -19.15
CA VAL A 353 4.51 4.00 -19.02
C VAL A 353 3.31 4.29 -18.15
N GLU A 354 2.12 4.12 -18.73
CA GLU A 354 0.85 4.25 -18.03
C GLU A 354 0.52 2.96 -17.27
N LEU A 355 0.11 3.10 -16.01
CA LEU A 355 -0.31 2.01 -15.15
C LEU A 355 -1.84 1.90 -15.22
N GLU A 356 -2.36 1.25 -16.26
CA GLU A 356 -3.79 1.20 -16.60
C GLU A 356 -4.71 0.82 -15.43
N GLU A 357 -4.26 -0.05 -14.51
CA GLU A 357 -5.04 -0.43 -13.32
C GLU A 357 -5.24 0.70 -12.30
N THR A 358 -4.56 1.83 -12.46
CA THR A 358 -4.74 3.04 -11.64
C THR A 358 -5.95 3.86 -12.11
N PHE A 359 -6.33 3.71 -13.38
CA PHE A 359 -7.27 4.62 -14.03
C PHE A 359 -8.71 4.12 -14.00
N ALA A 360 -9.65 5.07 -14.09
CA ALA A 360 -11.07 4.75 -14.10
C ALA A 360 -11.44 3.90 -15.33
N LYS A 361 -12.17 2.82 -15.10
CA LYS A 361 -12.66 1.89 -16.13
C LYS A 361 -14.14 1.60 -15.91
N SER A 362 -14.85 1.24 -16.98
CA SER A 362 -16.28 0.95 -16.89
C SER A 362 -16.68 -0.35 -17.59
N ALA A 363 -17.79 -0.91 -17.14
CA ALA A 363 -18.46 -2.07 -17.71
C ALA A 363 -19.96 -1.80 -17.86
N ILE A 364 -20.61 -2.54 -18.75
CA ILE A 364 -22.06 -2.53 -18.93
C ILE A 364 -22.66 -3.89 -18.58
N VAL A 365 -23.87 -3.88 -18.03
CA VAL A 365 -24.65 -5.09 -17.70
C VAL A 365 -26.11 -4.88 -18.07
N ASN A 366 -26.77 -5.94 -18.54
CA ASN A 366 -28.22 -5.95 -18.74
C ASN A 366 -28.92 -6.57 -17.53
N LYS A 367 -29.95 -5.89 -17.02
CA LYS A 367 -30.83 -6.38 -15.94
C LYS A 367 -32.26 -5.90 -16.21
N ASP A 368 -33.23 -6.80 -16.10
CA ASP A 368 -34.66 -6.50 -16.28
C ASP A 368 -34.98 -5.72 -17.58
N GLY A 369 -34.30 -6.08 -18.67
CA GLY A 369 -34.47 -5.44 -19.99
C GLY A 369 -33.80 -4.06 -20.14
N ASN A 370 -33.08 -3.58 -19.12
CA ASN A 370 -32.39 -2.30 -19.12
C ASN A 370 -30.86 -2.48 -19.00
N LYS A 371 -30.10 -1.53 -19.57
CA LYS A 371 -28.64 -1.46 -19.41
C LYS A 371 -28.27 -0.62 -18.19
N TYR A 372 -27.27 -1.05 -17.45
CA TYR A 372 -26.65 -0.31 -16.35
C TYR A 372 -25.15 -0.23 -16.56
N GLY A 373 -24.55 0.88 -16.15
CA GLY A 373 -23.11 1.08 -16.16
C GLY A 373 -22.52 0.86 -14.78
N VAL A 374 -21.35 0.23 -14.72
CA VAL A 374 -20.52 0.14 -13.51
C VAL A 374 -19.21 0.86 -13.81
N ILE A 375 -18.83 1.83 -12.98
CA ILE A 375 -17.54 2.51 -13.05
C ILE A 375 -16.74 2.10 -11.82
N GLU A 376 -15.56 1.51 -12.03
CA GLU A 376 -14.57 1.35 -10.96
C GLU A 376 -13.64 2.55 -10.99
N LEU A 377 -13.54 3.25 -9.86
CA LEU A 377 -12.56 4.31 -9.65
C LEU A 377 -11.58 3.85 -8.57
N PRO A 378 -10.39 3.34 -8.93
CA PRO A 378 -9.43 2.80 -7.96
C PRO A 378 -8.80 3.85 -7.04
N LYS A 379 -8.63 5.09 -7.56
CA LYS A 379 -7.96 6.20 -6.85
C LYS A 379 -8.41 7.55 -7.42
N PHE A 380 -8.36 8.60 -6.60
CA PHE A 380 -8.49 9.99 -7.07
C PHE A 380 -7.13 10.52 -7.56
N TYR A 381 -6.63 9.96 -8.67
CA TYR A 381 -5.30 10.22 -9.21
C TYR A 381 -5.18 11.60 -9.88
N ILE A 382 -3.98 12.18 -9.79
CA ILE A 382 -3.54 13.44 -10.41
C ILE A 382 -2.01 13.47 -10.50
N ASP A 383 -1.45 14.10 -11.54
CA ASP A 383 -0.04 14.49 -11.52
C ASP A 383 0.10 15.89 -10.88
N PHE A 384 0.78 15.96 -9.74
CA PHE A 384 1.02 17.24 -9.06
C PHE A 384 2.03 18.15 -9.79
N ASN A 385 2.83 17.59 -10.69
CA ASN A 385 3.86 18.32 -11.43
C ASN A 385 3.38 18.82 -12.79
N GLU A 386 2.30 18.25 -13.33
CA GLU A 386 1.77 18.55 -14.67
C GLU A 386 0.26 18.85 -14.62
N LYS A 387 -0.09 20.13 -14.71
CA LYS A 387 -1.48 20.60 -14.58
C LYS A 387 -2.44 20.04 -15.63
N ASP A 388 -1.99 19.84 -16.86
CA ASP A 388 -2.81 19.37 -17.99
C ASP A 388 -2.69 17.86 -18.24
N SER A 389 -2.18 17.11 -17.25
CA SER A 389 -2.06 15.66 -17.30
C SER A 389 -3.42 14.96 -17.15
N ARG A 390 -3.47 13.70 -17.59
CA ARG A 390 -4.57 12.77 -17.35
C ARG A 390 -4.86 12.69 -15.84
N ASN A 391 -6.12 12.88 -15.45
CA ASN A 391 -6.54 12.81 -14.05
C ASN A 391 -7.91 12.13 -13.90
N SER A 392 -8.22 11.73 -12.66
CA SER A 392 -9.44 10.98 -12.34
C SER A 392 -10.74 11.71 -12.71
N ALA A 393 -10.80 13.04 -12.59
CA ALA A 393 -12.00 13.80 -12.96
C ALA A 393 -12.26 13.76 -14.48
N THR A 394 -11.23 14.00 -15.28
CA THR A 394 -11.35 13.96 -16.75
C THR A 394 -11.67 12.56 -17.27
N ASP A 395 -11.14 11.51 -16.63
CA ASP A 395 -11.46 10.14 -17.02
C ASP A 395 -12.85 9.73 -16.57
N MET A 396 -13.28 10.10 -15.36
CA MET A 396 -14.66 9.91 -14.91
C MET A 396 -15.66 10.59 -15.86
N GLU A 397 -15.37 11.81 -16.32
CA GLU A 397 -16.19 12.51 -17.33
C GLU A 397 -16.30 11.69 -18.62
N LYS A 398 -15.19 11.14 -19.14
CA LYS A 398 -15.18 10.25 -20.32
C LYS A 398 -15.99 8.99 -20.07
N GLN A 399 -15.79 8.31 -18.94
CA GLN A 399 -16.51 7.08 -18.60
C GLN A 399 -18.02 7.31 -18.54
N VAL A 400 -18.46 8.40 -17.88
CA VAL A 400 -19.88 8.81 -17.87
C VAL A 400 -20.39 9.08 -19.29
N ALA A 401 -19.62 9.78 -20.12
CA ALA A 401 -20.02 10.06 -21.50
C ALA A 401 -20.15 8.77 -22.35
N TYR A 402 -19.22 7.83 -22.22
CA TYR A 402 -19.29 6.55 -22.92
C TYR A 402 -20.51 5.73 -22.48
N LEU A 403 -20.78 5.66 -21.17
CA LEU A 403 -21.95 4.94 -20.66
C LEU A 403 -23.27 5.59 -21.11
N LYS A 404 -23.32 6.91 -21.26
CA LYS A 404 -24.48 7.60 -21.87
C LYS A 404 -24.68 7.18 -23.34
N GLN A 405 -23.61 7.06 -24.12
CA GLN A 405 -23.68 6.58 -25.50
C GLN A 405 -24.17 5.12 -25.57
N GLU A 406 -23.88 4.32 -24.55
CA GLU A 406 -24.39 2.94 -24.40
C GLU A 406 -25.87 2.87 -24.00
N ASN A 407 -26.53 4.01 -23.74
CA ASN A 407 -27.91 4.15 -23.29
C ASN A 407 -28.21 3.45 -21.96
N VAL A 408 -27.28 3.52 -21.00
CA VAL A 408 -27.53 3.00 -19.65
C VAL A 408 -28.60 3.83 -18.92
N LYS A 409 -29.39 3.17 -18.07
CA LYS A 409 -30.46 3.80 -17.25
C LYS A 409 -29.97 4.28 -15.89
N GLY A 410 -28.87 3.71 -15.40
CA GLY A 410 -28.29 3.95 -14.09
C GLY A 410 -26.79 3.74 -14.12
N ILE A 411 -26.08 4.40 -13.21
CA ILE A 411 -24.64 4.19 -12.98
C ILE A 411 -24.41 3.74 -11.53
N LEU A 412 -23.63 2.69 -11.37
CA LEU A 412 -22.99 2.27 -10.12
C LEU A 412 -21.54 2.75 -10.13
N ILE A 413 -21.12 3.48 -9.10
CA ILE A 413 -19.70 3.84 -8.89
C ILE A 413 -19.15 2.97 -7.77
N ASP A 414 -18.13 2.18 -8.06
CA ASP A 414 -17.42 1.36 -7.09
C ASP A 414 -16.18 2.10 -6.57
N LEU A 415 -16.19 2.40 -5.27
CA LEU A 415 -15.13 3.05 -4.51
C LEU A 415 -14.56 2.12 -3.43
N ARG A 416 -14.89 0.83 -3.44
CA ARG A 416 -14.32 -0.13 -2.49
C ARG A 416 -12.81 -0.15 -2.64
N ASN A 417 -12.12 -0.11 -1.51
CA ASN A 417 -10.65 -0.06 -1.44
C ASN A 417 -10.01 1.19 -2.06
N ASN A 418 -10.79 2.22 -2.40
CA ASN A 418 -10.26 3.50 -2.84
C ASN A 418 -9.89 4.38 -1.63
N GLY A 419 -8.60 4.38 -1.27
CA GLY A 419 -8.04 5.17 -0.17
C GLY A 419 -8.00 6.69 -0.38
N GLY A 420 -8.61 7.21 -1.45
CA GLY A 420 -8.73 8.63 -1.76
C GLY A 420 -7.70 9.11 -2.78
N GLY A 421 -7.20 10.33 -2.60
CA GLY A 421 -6.29 10.99 -3.53
C GLY A 421 -6.50 12.50 -3.53
N SER A 422 -6.54 13.11 -4.72
CA SER A 422 -6.65 14.57 -4.85
C SER A 422 -8.03 15.10 -4.49
N LEU A 423 -8.06 16.06 -3.56
CA LEU A 423 -9.25 16.81 -3.17
C LEU A 423 -9.90 17.52 -4.36
N SER A 424 -9.10 18.12 -5.25
CA SER A 424 -9.64 18.85 -6.41
C SER A 424 -10.42 17.92 -7.33
N THR A 425 -9.87 16.74 -7.62
CA THR A 425 -10.56 15.76 -8.47
C THR A 425 -11.84 15.23 -7.83
N ALA A 426 -11.92 15.14 -6.49
CA ALA A 426 -13.15 14.75 -5.81
C ALA A 426 -14.26 15.79 -5.98
N ILE A 427 -13.90 17.07 -5.92
CA ILE A 427 -14.82 18.21 -6.14
C ILE A 427 -15.31 18.20 -7.60
N ASP A 428 -14.39 18.06 -8.56
CA ASP A 428 -14.71 18.05 -9.98
C ASP A 428 -15.59 16.83 -10.35
N ILE A 429 -15.32 15.65 -9.78
CA ILE A 429 -16.15 14.45 -9.96
C ILE A 429 -17.54 14.64 -9.37
N ALA A 430 -17.67 15.27 -8.19
CA ALA A 430 -18.98 15.59 -7.62
C ALA A 430 -19.81 16.45 -8.58
N GLY A 431 -19.18 17.45 -9.21
CA GLY A 431 -19.76 18.31 -10.24
C GLY A 431 -20.41 17.60 -11.43
N LEU A 432 -19.96 16.39 -11.76
CA LEU A 432 -20.57 15.58 -12.82
C LEU A 432 -22.02 15.19 -12.50
N PHE A 433 -22.40 15.18 -11.22
CA PHE A 433 -23.66 14.63 -10.70
C PHE A 433 -24.54 15.67 -9.98
N ILE A 434 -23.98 16.79 -9.52
CA ILE A 434 -24.71 17.91 -8.89
C ILE A 434 -24.57 19.19 -9.71
N LYS A 435 -25.63 20.00 -9.78
CA LYS A 435 -25.69 21.18 -10.67
C LYS A 435 -24.75 22.32 -10.26
N SER A 436 -24.77 22.63 -8.98
CA SER A 436 -24.04 23.74 -8.36
C SER A 436 -24.24 23.67 -6.85
N GLY A 437 -23.24 24.11 -6.11
CA GLY A 437 -23.31 24.22 -4.65
C GLY A 437 -22.08 23.64 -3.99
N PRO A 438 -21.97 23.81 -2.66
CA PRO A 438 -20.83 23.33 -1.91
C PRO A 438 -20.70 21.81 -1.99
N VAL A 439 -19.48 21.30 -2.11
CA VAL A 439 -19.17 19.86 -2.04
C VAL A 439 -18.59 19.52 -0.67
N VAL A 440 -17.70 20.37 -0.17
CA VAL A 440 -16.93 20.14 1.06
C VAL A 440 -16.51 21.46 1.67
N GLN A 441 -16.31 21.48 2.98
CA GLN A 441 -15.70 22.60 3.69
C GLN A 441 -14.32 22.17 4.19
N VAL A 442 -13.28 22.98 3.99
CA VAL A 442 -11.93 22.73 4.51
C VAL A 442 -11.54 23.82 5.50
N ARG A 443 -10.92 23.47 6.62
CA ARG A 443 -10.51 24.42 7.66
C ARG A 443 -9.03 24.25 7.95
N TYR A 444 -8.26 25.32 7.80
CA TYR A 444 -6.90 25.42 8.33
C TYR A 444 -6.91 25.67 9.84
N ARG A 445 -5.76 25.51 10.48
CA ARG A 445 -5.60 25.81 11.91
C ARG A 445 -5.90 27.29 12.17
N ASN A 446 -6.77 27.59 13.14
CA ASN A 446 -7.15 28.94 13.55
C ASN A 446 -7.77 29.83 12.47
N GLU A 447 -8.26 29.24 11.37
CA GLU A 447 -8.92 29.96 10.29
C GLU A 447 -10.40 29.58 10.18
N LYS A 448 -11.16 30.40 9.45
CA LYS A 448 -12.54 30.08 9.08
C LYS A 448 -12.56 28.94 8.06
N ALA A 449 -13.61 28.14 8.09
CA ALA A 449 -13.81 27.11 7.08
C ALA A 449 -14.02 27.76 5.70
N LEU A 450 -13.34 27.21 4.69
CA LEU A 450 -13.47 27.57 3.29
C LEU A 450 -14.38 26.57 2.61
N VAL A 451 -15.42 27.07 1.98
CA VAL A 451 -16.35 26.28 1.19
C VAL A 451 -15.74 26.02 -0.18
N GLN A 452 -15.68 24.75 -0.57
CA GLN A 452 -15.23 24.32 -1.88
C GLN A 452 -16.41 23.80 -2.68
N GLU A 453 -16.54 24.26 -3.92
CA GLU A 453 -17.61 23.92 -4.85
C GLU A 453 -17.03 23.67 -6.23
N ASP A 454 -17.72 22.86 -7.03
CA ASP A 454 -17.42 22.77 -8.45
C ASP A 454 -17.85 24.07 -9.15
N LYS A 455 -16.94 24.61 -9.97
CA LYS A 455 -17.16 25.84 -10.74
C LYS A 455 -17.86 25.55 -12.07
N ASN A 456 -17.88 24.29 -12.52
CA ASN A 456 -18.54 23.89 -13.75
C ASN A 456 -20.01 23.53 -13.51
N LYS A 457 -20.94 24.33 -14.06
CA LYS A 457 -22.38 24.09 -13.86
C LYS A 457 -22.96 22.98 -14.74
N LYS A 458 -22.13 22.28 -15.51
CA LYS A 458 -22.58 21.25 -16.47
C LYS A 458 -22.75 19.91 -15.76
N ILE A 459 -24.00 19.57 -15.45
CA ILE A 459 -24.35 18.21 -15.04
C ILE A 459 -24.13 17.26 -16.21
N GLN A 460 -23.31 16.24 -15.99
CA GLN A 460 -23.03 15.21 -17.00
C GLN A 460 -24.00 14.03 -16.86
N TRP A 461 -24.42 13.69 -15.64
CA TRP A 461 -25.33 12.57 -15.38
C TRP A 461 -26.52 12.95 -14.50
N GLU A 462 -27.73 12.80 -15.04
CA GLU A 462 -29.00 13.05 -14.34
C GLU A 462 -29.74 11.75 -13.96
N GLY A 463 -29.22 10.59 -14.38
CA GLY A 463 -29.86 9.29 -14.14
C GLY A 463 -29.70 8.78 -12.71
N SER A 464 -30.26 7.58 -12.44
CA SER A 464 -30.09 6.90 -11.16
C SER A 464 -28.61 6.66 -10.83
N LEU A 465 -28.22 6.82 -9.55
CA LEU A 465 -26.84 6.75 -9.10
C LEU A 465 -26.78 5.97 -7.78
N VAL A 466 -25.88 4.99 -7.72
CA VAL A 466 -25.55 4.23 -6.53
C VAL A 466 -24.03 4.27 -6.36
N ILE A 467 -23.56 4.41 -5.12
CA ILE A 467 -22.13 4.42 -4.79
C ILE A 467 -21.86 3.28 -3.81
N LEU A 468 -20.96 2.37 -4.21
CA LEU A 468 -20.53 1.23 -3.43
C LEU A 468 -19.22 1.55 -2.71
N VAL A 469 -19.21 1.43 -1.38
CA VAL A 469 -18.07 1.76 -0.51
C VAL A 469 -17.71 0.61 0.43
N ASN A 470 -16.53 0.65 1.03
CA ASN A 470 -16.21 -0.22 2.16
C ASN A 470 -15.39 0.49 3.25
N GLU A 471 -15.03 -0.24 4.31
CA GLU A 471 -14.16 0.26 5.40
C GLU A 471 -12.78 0.77 4.92
N LEU A 472 -12.39 0.46 3.67
CA LEU A 472 -11.15 0.93 3.05
C LEU A 472 -11.36 2.12 2.08
N SER A 473 -12.61 2.55 1.87
CA SER A 473 -12.91 3.80 1.17
C SER A 473 -12.54 4.97 2.09
N ALA A 474 -11.63 5.85 1.68
CA ALA A 474 -11.10 6.91 2.55
C ALA A 474 -10.95 8.27 1.85
N SER A 475 -10.88 9.35 2.62
CA SER A 475 -10.51 10.69 2.18
C SER A 475 -11.39 11.22 1.03
N ALA A 476 -10.84 11.44 -0.17
CA ALA A 476 -11.58 11.88 -1.35
C ALA A 476 -12.82 11.02 -1.68
N SER A 477 -12.74 9.70 -1.46
CA SER A 477 -13.89 8.79 -1.61
C SER A 477 -15.03 9.16 -0.65
N GLU A 478 -14.67 9.50 0.59
CA GLU A 478 -15.62 9.89 1.64
C GLU A 478 -16.20 11.28 1.38
N ILE A 479 -15.40 12.21 0.86
CA ILE A 479 -15.87 13.53 0.42
C ILE A 479 -16.93 13.38 -0.67
N PHE A 480 -16.64 12.59 -1.71
CA PHE A 480 -17.56 12.37 -2.80
C PHE A 480 -18.83 11.64 -2.33
N ALA A 481 -18.70 10.54 -1.58
CA ALA A 481 -19.85 9.80 -1.06
C ALA A 481 -20.70 10.66 -0.10
N ALA A 482 -20.07 11.42 0.80
CA ALA A 482 -20.77 12.30 1.73
C ALA A 482 -21.53 13.41 1.00
N ALA A 483 -20.92 14.03 -0.01
CA ALA A 483 -21.59 15.04 -0.82
C ALA A 483 -22.81 14.43 -1.54
N MET A 484 -22.64 13.27 -2.19
CA MET A 484 -23.77 12.63 -2.87
C MET A 484 -24.89 12.21 -1.90
N GLN A 485 -24.54 11.79 -0.68
CA GLN A 485 -25.50 11.47 0.38
C GLN A 485 -26.21 12.72 0.91
N ASP A 486 -25.47 13.79 1.23
CA ASP A 486 -26.04 15.02 1.78
C ASP A 486 -27.00 15.69 0.79
N TYR A 487 -26.68 15.64 -0.50
CA TYR A 487 -27.57 16.11 -1.57
C TYR A 487 -28.69 15.12 -1.90
N ASN A 488 -28.79 13.96 -1.26
CA ASN A 488 -29.72 12.89 -1.62
C ASN A 488 -29.65 12.49 -3.11
N ARG A 489 -28.45 12.62 -3.70
CA ARG A 489 -28.19 12.41 -5.13
C ARG A 489 -27.91 10.95 -5.47
N ALA A 490 -27.35 10.19 -4.54
CA ALA A 490 -27.06 8.77 -4.69
C ALA A 490 -27.45 8.00 -3.44
N VAL A 491 -27.74 6.71 -3.61
CA VAL A 491 -27.77 5.75 -2.49
C VAL A 491 -26.35 5.28 -2.22
N ILE A 492 -25.90 5.38 -0.97
CA ILE A 492 -24.63 4.83 -0.50
C ILE A 492 -24.86 3.42 0.05
N ILE A 493 -24.16 2.43 -0.50
CA ILE A 493 -24.28 1.01 -0.12
C ILE A 493 -22.89 0.43 0.14
N GLY A 494 -22.78 -0.57 1.01
CA GLY A 494 -21.53 -1.30 1.25
C GLY A 494 -21.29 -1.55 2.73
N SER A 495 -20.05 -1.43 3.21
CA SER A 495 -19.75 -1.55 4.64
C SER A 495 -20.63 -0.64 5.49
N LYS A 496 -20.77 -0.95 6.80
CA LYS A 496 -21.53 -0.11 7.74
C LYS A 496 -21.10 1.36 7.67
N GLN A 497 -19.80 1.60 7.56
CA GLN A 497 -19.21 2.91 7.37
C GLN A 497 -17.94 2.81 6.53
N THR A 498 -17.42 3.96 6.10
CA THR A 498 -16.12 4.09 5.46
C THR A 498 -15.00 4.28 6.49
N PHE A 499 -13.75 4.42 6.02
CA PHE A 499 -12.54 4.45 6.83
C PHE A 499 -12.57 5.49 7.97
N GLY A 500 -13.10 6.68 7.69
CA GLY A 500 -13.19 7.78 8.66
C GLY A 500 -12.05 8.78 8.59
N LYS A 501 -11.42 8.95 7.43
CA LYS A 501 -10.37 9.98 7.28
C LYS A 501 -11.03 11.33 7.04
N GLY A 502 -10.67 12.33 7.84
CA GLY A 502 -11.24 13.69 7.80
C GLY A 502 -10.18 14.79 7.70
N THR A 503 -8.96 14.45 7.29
CA THR A 503 -7.80 15.34 7.23
C THR A 503 -7.25 15.46 5.80
N VAL A 504 -6.67 16.63 5.50
CA VAL A 504 -5.97 16.90 4.23
C VAL A 504 -4.49 17.12 4.53
N GLN A 505 -3.65 16.42 3.77
CA GLN A 505 -2.20 16.55 3.85
C GLN A 505 -1.66 17.37 2.68
N ASN A 506 -0.59 18.12 2.95
CA ASN A 506 0.24 18.75 1.94
C ASN A 506 1.60 18.06 1.85
N ILE A 507 2.22 18.04 0.68
CA ILE A 507 3.55 17.49 0.46
C ILE A 507 4.55 18.64 0.38
N LEU A 508 5.39 18.77 1.40
CA LEU A 508 6.41 19.81 1.51
C LEU A 508 7.76 19.25 1.08
N THR A 509 8.22 19.57 -0.14
CA THR A 509 9.58 19.22 -0.58
C THR A 509 10.60 19.96 0.28
N LEU A 510 11.45 19.23 1.01
CA LEU A 510 12.30 19.80 2.05
C LEU A 510 13.40 20.71 1.49
N ASN A 511 13.94 20.38 0.31
CA ASN A 511 14.90 21.23 -0.41
C ASN A 511 14.37 22.62 -0.79
N ASN A 512 13.06 22.87 -0.74
CA ASN A 512 12.51 24.21 -0.96
C ASN A 512 12.70 25.15 0.24
N TYR A 513 13.03 24.60 1.41
CA TYR A 513 13.17 25.34 2.67
C TYR A 513 14.62 25.49 3.13
N VAL A 514 15.54 24.77 2.50
CA VAL A 514 16.99 24.85 2.76
C VAL A 514 17.76 24.66 1.47
N ASN A 515 18.87 25.38 1.31
CA ASN A 515 19.80 25.14 0.22
C ASN A 515 20.75 24.00 0.60
N TYR A 516 20.35 22.75 0.31
CA TYR A 516 21.14 21.55 0.58
C TYR A 516 21.41 20.80 -0.73
N PRO A 517 22.64 20.30 -0.97
CA PRO A 517 23.03 19.73 -2.26
C PRO A 517 22.37 18.39 -2.59
N GLU A 518 22.08 17.57 -1.58
CA GLU A 518 21.40 16.29 -1.75
C GLU A 518 19.88 16.43 -1.68
N ASP A 519 19.15 15.52 -2.32
CA ASP A 519 17.70 15.39 -2.16
C ASP A 519 17.39 14.95 -0.72
N LEU A 520 16.67 15.81 0.00
CA LEU A 520 16.24 15.59 1.38
C LEU A 520 14.87 14.89 1.42
N GLY A 521 14.18 14.71 0.30
CA GLY A 521 12.84 14.16 0.24
C GLY A 521 11.77 15.18 0.58
N ALA A 522 10.67 14.73 1.19
CA ALA A 522 9.52 15.56 1.50
C ALA A 522 8.86 15.22 2.83
N LEU A 523 8.19 16.20 3.44
CA LEU A 523 7.29 15.97 4.56
C LEU A 523 5.84 16.00 4.07
N LYS A 524 5.13 14.87 4.17
CA LYS A 524 3.68 14.82 4.04
C LYS A 524 3.09 15.23 5.39
N MET A 525 2.36 16.34 5.45
CA MET A 525 1.92 16.93 6.71
C MET A 525 0.44 17.29 6.69
N THR A 526 -0.29 16.95 7.75
CA THR A 526 -1.68 17.36 7.93
C THR A 526 -1.78 18.87 8.17
N ILE A 527 -2.47 19.57 7.26
CA ILE A 527 -2.61 21.03 7.27
C ILE A 527 -4.06 21.50 7.45
N GLN A 528 -5.03 20.63 7.16
CA GLN A 528 -6.45 20.97 7.25
C GLN A 528 -7.28 19.77 7.74
N LYS A 529 -8.46 20.09 8.26
CA LYS A 529 -9.59 19.14 8.37
C LYS A 529 -10.64 19.46 7.32
N PHE A 530 -11.36 18.44 6.86
CA PHE A 530 -12.51 18.63 6.01
C PHE A 530 -13.83 18.20 6.68
N TYR A 531 -14.90 18.85 6.25
CA TYR A 531 -16.24 18.72 6.80
C TYR A 531 -17.25 18.63 5.67
N ARG A 532 -18.31 17.88 5.94
CA ARG A 532 -19.50 17.76 5.09
C ARG A 532 -20.20 19.10 4.94
N VAL A 533 -21.09 19.20 3.95
CA VAL A 533 -21.92 20.39 3.75
C VAL A 533 -22.89 20.63 4.91
N ASN A 534 -23.29 19.55 5.60
CA ASN A 534 -24.09 19.60 6.83
C ASN A 534 -23.29 20.00 8.09
N GLY A 535 -21.98 20.28 7.95
CA GLY A 535 -21.05 20.72 9.00
C GLY A 535 -20.34 19.59 9.76
N GLY A 536 -20.80 18.35 9.70
CA GLY A 536 -20.15 17.22 10.38
C GLY A 536 -18.84 16.79 9.70
N SER A 537 -17.82 16.38 10.46
CA SER A 537 -16.62 15.76 9.88
C SER A 537 -16.81 14.26 9.62
N THR A 538 -16.06 13.70 8.66
CA THR A 538 -15.87 12.25 8.47
C THR A 538 -14.82 11.68 9.42
N GLN A 539 -14.00 12.50 10.09
CA GLN A 539 -12.93 12.05 10.99
C GLN A 539 -13.43 11.00 12.00
N LEU A 540 -12.78 9.84 12.11
CA LEU A 540 -13.14 8.66 12.92
C LEU A 540 -14.45 7.95 12.53
N LYS A 541 -15.45 8.68 12.00
CA LYS A 541 -16.83 8.17 11.78
C LYS A 541 -17.10 7.68 10.36
N GLY A 542 -16.40 8.24 9.38
CA GLY A 542 -16.63 8.03 7.95
C GLY A 542 -18.00 8.51 7.48
N VAL A 543 -18.43 7.92 6.37
CA VAL A 543 -19.75 8.02 5.77
C VAL A 543 -20.48 6.72 6.08
N THR A 544 -21.60 6.82 6.78
CA THR A 544 -22.47 5.67 7.04
C THR A 544 -23.25 5.32 5.78
N SER A 545 -23.27 4.04 5.39
CA SER A 545 -24.05 3.60 4.23
C SER A 545 -25.55 3.68 4.51
N ASP A 546 -26.33 4.12 3.52
CA ASP A 546 -27.79 4.08 3.57
C ASP A 546 -28.29 2.63 3.66
N VAL A 547 -27.59 1.72 2.97
CA VAL A 547 -27.74 0.26 3.05
C VAL A 547 -26.42 -0.38 3.48
N ALA A 548 -26.34 -0.79 4.74
CA ALA A 548 -25.19 -1.53 5.26
C ALA A 548 -25.27 -3.03 4.90
N LEU A 549 -24.26 -3.51 4.20
CA LEU A 549 -24.04 -4.90 3.83
C LEU A 549 -23.06 -5.54 4.82
N PRO A 550 -23.35 -6.75 5.34
CA PRO A 550 -22.38 -7.49 6.11
C PRO A 550 -21.18 -7.87 5.24
N ASP A 551 -19.97 -7.57 5.71
CA ASP A 551 -18.72 -7.94 5.06
C ASP A 551 -17.69 -8.45 6.06
N ARG A 552 -16.55 -8.90 5.53
CA ARG A 552 -15.42 -9.40 6.33
C ARG A 552 -14.80 -8.35 7.27
N TYR A 553 -14.98 -7.06 7.01
CA TYR A 553 -14.40 -5.95 7.75
C TYR A 553 -15.28 -5.51 8.93
N ALA A 554 -16.57 -5.84 8.93
CA ALA A 554 -17.57 -5.36 9.89
C ALA A 554 -17.22 -5.48 11.39
N PHE A 555 -16.31 -6.38 11.76
CA PHE A 555 -15.86 -6.59 13.14
C PHE A 555 -14.36 -6.44 13.36
N MET A 556 -13.60 -6.14 12.30
CA MET A 556 -12.15 -5.96 12.39
C MET A 556 -11.84 -4.53 12.86
N GLU A 557 -10.72 -4.39 13.57
CA GLU A 557 -10.17 -3.09 13.99
C GLU A 557 -9.48 -2.48 12.76
N ILE A 558 -10.26 -1.77 11.96
CA ILE A 558 -9.85 -1.15 10.71
C ILE A 558 -10.60 0.17 10.52
N GLY A 559 -9.84 1.22 10.24
CA GLY A 559 -10.32 2.58 10.06
C GLY A 559 -9.52 3.59 10.87
N GLU A 560 -9.74 4.87 10.62
CA GLU A 560 -9.05 6.00 11.28
C GLU A 560 -9.15 5.94 12.81
N ARG A 561 -10.26 5.40 13.32
CA ARG A 561 -10.54 5.25 14.75
C ARG A 561 -9.68 4.22 15.46
N ASP A 562 -9.10 3.29 14.71
CA ASP A 562 -8.25 2.21 15.22
C ASP A 562 -6.76 2.52 14.99
N GLU A 563 -6.43 3.63 14.32
CA GLU A 563 -5.07 4.14 14.15
C GLU A 563 -4.49 4.73 15.44
N GLN A 564 -3.17 4.87 15.49
CA GLN A 564 -2.49 5.56 16.59
C GLN A 564 -2.55 7.09 16.41
N ASN A 565 -2.82 7.80 17.51
CA ASN A 565 -2.87 9.27 17.57
C ASN A 565 -3.79 9.97 16.52
N PRO A 566 -5.00 9.47 16.19
CA PRO A 566 -5.85 10.12 15.20
C PRO A 566 -6.39 11.44 15.73
N LEU A 567 -6.66 12.39 14.85
CA LEU A 567 -7.33 13.63 15.25
C LEU A 567 -8.75 13.33 15.72
N THR A 568 -9.23 14.13 16.69
CA THR A 568 -10.59 13.98 17.24
C THR A 568 -11.66 14.35 16.21
N TRP A 569 -12.87 13.81 16.34
CA TRP A 569 -14.03 14.25 15.56
C TRP A 569 -14.58 15.58 16.10
N ASP A 570 -14.96 16.49 15.21
CA ASP A 570 -15.67 17.72 15.53
C ASP A 570 -16.68 18.11 14.43
N LYS A 571 -17.45 19.18 14.70
CA LYS A 571 -18.49 19.72 13.81
C LYS A 571 -18.35 21.24 13.71
N ILE A 572 -18.61 21.78 12.52
CA ILE A 572 -18.69 23.21 12.24
C ILE A 572 -20.10 23.59 11.78
N GLU A 573 -20.31 24.87 11.49
CA GLU A 573 -21.55 25.36 10.89
C GLU A 573 -21.82 24.68 9.54
N SER A 574 -23.10 24.37 9.28
CA SER A 574 -23.53 23.88 7.98
C SER A 574 -23.54 25.02 6.97
N VAL A 575 -23.22 24.72 5.72
CA VAL A 575 -23.40 25.64 4.61
C VAL A 575 -24.81 25.56 4.06
N ASN A 576 -25.27 26.63 3.40
CA ASN A 576 -26.56 26.59 2.70
C ASN A 576 -26.44 25.74 1.44
N TYR A 577 -27.22 24.67 1.37
CA TYR A 577 -27.38 23.85 0.18
C TYR A 577 -28.81 23.31 0.10
N THR A 578 -29.28 22.98 -1.10
CA THR A 578 -30.61 22.42 -1.32
C THR A 578 -30.46 20.95 -1.69
N PRO A 579 -30.94 20.00 -0.86
CA PRO A 579 -30.99 18.60 -1.22
C PRO A 579 -31.73 18.40 -2.55
N TRP A 580 -31.22 17.51 -3.39
CA TRP A 580 -31.85 17.15 -4.64
C TRP A 580 -33.08 16.27 -4.37
N ASN A 581 -34.19 16.63 -5.01
CA ASN A 581 -35.48 15.97 -4.82
C ASN A 581 -35.91 15.20 -6.09
N GLY A 582 -34.97 14.50 -6.72
CA GLY A 582 -35.19 13.86 -8.03
C GLY A 582 -35.75 12.44 -7.98
N TYR A 583 -35.70 11.76 -6.83
CA TYR A 583 -36.26 10.40 -6.69
C TYR A 583 -37.69 10.43 -6.17
N ALA A 584 -38.57 9.61 -6.76
CA ALA A 584 -39.95 9.45 -6.32
C ALA A 584 -40.10 8.45 -5.17
N ASN A 585 -39.13 7.53 -5.01
CA ASN A 585 -39.24 6.35 -4.15
C ASN A 585 -37.93 6.01 -3.40
N PHE A 586 -37.08 7.00 -3.09
CA PHE A 586 -35.76 6.75 -2.47
C PHE A 586 -35.84 5.92 -1.19
N ASP A 587 -36.63 6.36 -0.20
CA ASP A 587 -36.74 5.69 1.10
C ASP A 587 -37.35 4.29 0.97
N GLU A 588 -38.29 4.11 0.04
CA GLU A 588 -38.91 2.81 -0.25
C GLU A 588 -37.84 1.81 -0.72
N VAL A 589 -37.01 2.20 -1.69
CA VAL A 589 -35.96 1.33 -2.25
C VAL A 589 -34.91 0.99 -1.20
N VAL A 590 -34.47 1.97 -0.41
CA VAL A 590 -33.51 1.75 0.69
C VAL A 590 -34.07 0.76 1.71
N ASN A 591 -35.33 0.91 2.11
CA ASN A 591 -35.97 0.00 3.07
C ASN A 591 -36.19 -1.40 2.50
N GLN A 592 -36.61 -1.53 1.24
CA GLN A 592 -36.73 -2.82 0.56
C GLN A 592 -35.38 -3.54 0.45
N SER A 593 -34.31 -2.80 0.16
CA SER A 593 -32.95 -3.35 0.14
C SER A 593 -32.52 -3.87 1.51
N LYS A 594 -32.74 -3.11 2.60
CA LYS A 594 -32.46 -3.58 3.97
C LYS A 594 -33.16 -4.90 4.28
N VAL A 595 -34.42 -5.05 3.88
CA VAL A 595 -35.20 -6.30 4.07
C VAL A 595 -34.62 -7.44 3.24
N ARG A 596 -34.24 -7.19 1.97
CA ARG A 596 -33.57 -8.20 1.13
C ARG A 596 -32.26 -8.66 1.76
N VAL A 597 -31.41 -7.74 2.19
CA VAL A 597 -30.11 -8.04 2.81
C VAL A 597 -30.28 -8.88 4.08
N GLN A 598 -31.22 -8.53 4.95
CA GLN A 598 -31.48 -9.27 6.19
C GLN A 598 -31.99 -10.71 5.94
N SER A 599 -32.77 -10.91 4.88
CA SER A 599 -33.33 -12.23 4.54
C SER A 599 -32.43 -13.06 3.60
N ASN A 600 -31.37 -12.48 3.06
CA ASN A 600 -30.50 -13.13 2.07
C ASN A 600 -29.49 -14.09 2.73
N ALA A 601 -29.46 -15.33 2.24
CA ALA A 601 -28.58 -16.38 2.77
C ALA A 601 -27.08 -16.03 2.64
N TYR A 602 -26.66 -15.39 1.56
CA TYR A 602 -25.27 -14.96 1.35
C TYR A 602 -24.84 -13.95 2.42
N PHE A 603 -25.61 -12.89 2.63
CA PHE A 603 -25.26 -11.85 3.61
C PHE A 603 -25.32 -12.37 5.05
N ASN A 604 -26.24 -13.30 5.34
CA ASN A 604 -26.26 -14.00 6.63
C ASN A 604 -24.99 -14.84 6.84
N LEU A 605 -24.54 -15.58 5.82
CA LEU A 605 -23.30 -16.34 5.85
C LEU A 605 -22.06 -15.44 5.98
N ALA A 606 -22.04 -14.31 5.27
CA ALA A 606 -20.94 -13.33 5.32
C ALA A 606 -20.80 -12.72 6.71
N ASN A 607 -21.91 -12.38 7.36
CA ASN A 607 -21.93 -11.90 8.75
C ASN A 607 -21.39 -12.96 9.74
N GLN A 608 -21.76 -14.23 9.56
CA GLN A 608 -21.26 -15.32 10.41
C GLN A 608 -19.74 -15.51 10.22
N ASN A 609 -19.27 -15.48 8.98
CA ASN A 609 -17.84 -15.53 8.66
C ASN A 609 -17.09 -14.38 9.34
N ALA A 610 -17.60 -13.15 9.24
CA ALA A 610 -16.97 -11.98 9.86
C ALA A 610 -16.88 -12.10 11.40
N LYS A 611 -17.91 -12.65 12.06
CA LYS A 611 -17.88 -12.92 13.51
C LYS A 611 -16.86 -13.98 13.88
N TRP A 612 -16.75 -15.04 13.07
CA TRP A 612 -15.75 -16.08 13.26
C TRP A 612 -14.33 -15.54 13.08
N LEU A 613 -14.07 -14.74 12.04
CA LEU A 613 -12.78 -14.07 11.85
C LEU A 613 -12.39 -13.20 13.06
N LYS A 614 -13.35 -12.47 13.65
CA LYS A 614 -13.13 -11.71 14.89
C LYS A 614 -12.75 -12.62 16.08
N GLN A 615 -13.30 -13.83 16.15
CA GLN A 615 -12.92 -14.80 17.19
C GLN A 615 -11.51 -15.34 16.95
N GLN A 616 -11.14 -15.59 15.70
CA GLN A 616 -9.77 -16.02 15.35
C GLN A 616 -8.73 -14.95 15.73
N GLN A 617 -9.05 -13.66 15.60
CA GLN A 617 -8.16 -12.57 16.06
C GLN A 617 -7.93 -12.54 17.58
N LYS A 618 -8.78 -13.20 18.38
CA LYS A 618 -8.59 -13.28 19.85
C LYS A 618 -7.61 -14.37 20.27
N ILE A 619 -7.16 -15.21 19.34
CA ILE A 619 -6.16 -16.24 19.63
C ILE A 619 -4.84 -15.53 19.95
N SER A 620 -4.34 -15.72 21.16
CA SER A 620 -3.13 -15.06 21.65
C SER A 620 -1.91 -15.99 21.72
N SER A 621 -2.09 -17.30 21.54
CA SER A 621 -1.02 -18.28 21.61
C SER A 621 -1.26 -19.47 20.70
N ILE A 622 -0.18 -20.08 20.22
CA ILE A 622 -0.19 -21.29 19.38
C ILE A 622 0.57 -22.41 20.12
N SER A 623 0.05 -23.63 20.06
CA SER A 623 0.75 -24.82 20.55
C SER A 623 1.89 -25.22 19.62
N LEU A 624 3.04 -25.61 20.19
CA LEU A 624 4.18 -26.20 19.46
C LEU A 624 4.27 -27.72 19.63
N ASN A 625 3.33 -28.33 20.35
CA ASN A 625 3.04 -29.76 20.28
C ASN A 625 2.30 -30.05 18.97
N PHE A 626 2.80 -30.97 18.14
CA PHE A 626 2.25 -31.24 16.80
C PHE A 626 0.80 -31.73 16.83
N LYS A 627 0.43 -32.59 17.79
CA LYS A 627 -0.94 -33.11 17.89
C LYS A 627 -1.93 -32.01 18.22
N ASN A 628 -1.57 -31.15 19.18
CA ASN A 628 -2.42 -30.02 19.58
C ASN A 628 -2.48 -28.96 18.47
N TYR A 629 -1.34 -28.61 17.87
CA TYR A 629 -1.27 -27.70 16.71
C TYR A 629 -2.19 -28.16 15.57
N LYS A 630 -2.05 -29.43 15.18
CA LYS A 630 -2.86 -30.03 14.11
C LYS A 630 -4.35 -30.02 14.47
N LYS A 631 -4.70 -30.38 15.70
CA LYS A 631 -6.09 -30.36 16.17
C LYS A 631 -6.72 -28.98 16.06
N ASP A 632 -6.02 -27.94 16.54
CA ASP A 632 -6.51 -26.56 16.51
C ASP A 632 -6.66 -26.06 15.06
N LEU A 633 -5.68 -26.38 14.20
CA LEU A 633 -5.71 -26.05 12.77
C LEU A 633 -6.84 -26.77 12.03
N ASP A 634 -7.01 -28.08 12.24
CA ASP A 634 -8.06 -28.89 11.62
C ASP A 634 -9.46 -28.39 12.04
N GLN A 635 -9.61 -27.97 13.30
CA GLN A 635 -10.85 -27.33 13.77
C GLN A 635 -11.10 -26.02 13.03
N SER A 636 -10.10 -25.14 12.92
CA SER A 636 -10.23 -23.86 12.20
C SER A 636 -10.55 -24.07 10.71
N ILE A 637 -9.89 -25.03 10.05
CA ILE A 637 -10.17 -25.41 8.66
C ILE A 637 -11.61 -25.93 8.52
N GLN A 638 -12.06 -26.79 9.43
CA GLN A 638 -13.41 -27.35 9.39
C GLN A 638 -14.48 -26.28 9.58
N GLU A 639 -14.27 -25.34 10.50
CA GLU A 639 -15.13 -24.17 10.68
C GLU A 639 -15.12 -23.29 9.42
N SER A 640 -13.94 -23.00 8.85
CA SER A 640 -13.80 -22.21 7.62
C SER A 640 -14.59 -22.79 6.44
N LYS A 641 -14.64 -24.12 6.30
CA LYS A 641 -15.39 -24.80 5.24
C LYS A 641 -16.89 -24.51 5.29
N SER A 642 -17.43 -24.20 6.47
CA SER A 642 -18.84 -23.81 6.64
C SER A 642 -19.20 -22.52 5.90
N TYR A 643 -18.19 -21.73 5.51
CA TYR A 643 -18.35 -20.46 4.78
C TYR A 643 -18.01 -20.55 3.30
N ASN A 644 -17.67 -21.73 2.76
CA ASN A 644 -17.29 -21.89 1.35
C ASN A 644 -18.40 -21.45 0.37
N GLY A 645 -19.67 -21.50 0.80
CA GLY A 645 -20.81 -21.01 0.01
C GLY A 645 -20.73 -19.53 -0.39
N LEU A 646 -19.86 -18.73 0.27
CA LEU A 646 -19.57 -17.36 -0.17
C LEU A 646 -18.85 -17.29 -1.52
N ASN A 647 -18.11 -18.34 -1.91
CA ASN A 647 -17.43 -18.40 -3.19
C ASN A 647 -18.34 -18.87 -4.34
N ASP A 648 -19.51 -19.42 -4.00
CA ASP A 648 -20.45 -20.03 -4.93
C ASP A 648 -21.48 -19.02 -5.46
N PHE A 649 -21.47 -17.78 -4.96
CA PHE A 649 -22.35 -16.73 -5.46
C PHE A 649 -22.09 -16.44 -6.94
N ASP A 650 -23.17 -16.37 -7.70
CA ASP A 650 -23.16 -16.01 -9.12
C ASP A 650 -24.48 -15.29 -9.43
N GLY A 651 -24.40 -13.98 -9.66
CA GLY A 651 -25.54 -13.14 -10.02
C GLY A 651 -26.06 -13.38 -11.43
N LYS A 652 -25.42 -14.28 -12.20
CA LYS A 652 -25.78 -14.63 -13.59
C LYS A 652 -25.79 -13.43 -14.54
N PHE A 653 -24.98 -12.42 -14.23
CA PHE A 653 -24.81 -11.23 -15.05
C PHE A 653 -23.71 -11.42 -16.10
N ASP A 654 -23.96 -10.87 -17.29
CA ASP A 654 -23.03 -10.82 -18.41
C ASP A 654 -22.48 -9.39 -18.53
N PHE A 655 -21.38 -9.12 -17.80
CA PHE A 655 -20.67 -7.84 -17.84
C PHE A 655 -19.79 -7.73 -19.10
N LYS A 656 -19.82 -6.56 -19.75
CA LYS A 656 -19.07 -6.30 -20.99
C LYS A 656 -18.34 -4.97 -20.93
N SER A 657 -17.20 -4.88 -21.61
CA SER A 657 -16.56 -3.59 -21.87
C SER A 657 -17.45 -2.75 -22.80
N PRO A 658 -17.54 -1.42 -22.58
CA PRO A 658 -18.22 -0.52 -23.50
C PRO A 658 -17.55 -0.46 -24.87
N THR A 659 -18.28 0.06 -25.86
CA THR A 659 -17.83 0.09 -27.26
C THR A 659 -16.49 0.79 -27.46
N TYR A 660 -16.17 1.83 -26.67
CA TYR A 660 -14.92 2.59 -26.80
C TYR A 660 -13.66 1.73 -26.61
N GLU A 661 -13.72 0.68 -25.78
CA GLU A 661 -12.54 -0.11 -25.38
C GLU A 661 -12.32 -1.30 -26.32
N LEU A 662 -13.33 -1.74 -27.07
CA LEU A 662 -13.30 -2.98 -27.85
C LEU A 662 -12.17 -3.04 -28.89
N ALA A 663 -11.78 -1.90 -29.46
CA ALA A 663 -10.68 -1.83 -30.42
C ALA A 663 -9.32 -2.09 -29.75
N GLU A 664 -9.16 -1.68 -28.51
CA GLU A 664 -7.90 -1.84 -27.76
C GLU A 664 -7.75 -3.25 -27.22
N LEU A 665 -8.84 -3.86 -26.73
CA LEU A 665 -8.83 -5.27 -26.28
C LEU A 665 -8.45 -6.25 -27.40
N LYS A 666 -8.70 -5.90 -28.66
CA LYS A 666 -8.27 -6.72 -29.80
C LYS A 666 -6.77 -6.65 -30.07
N LYS A 667 -6.12 -5.56 -29.66
CA LYS A 667 -4.68 -5.32 -29.87
C LYS A 667 -3.85 -5.78 -28.67
N ASP A 668 -4.40 -5.64 -27.46
CA ASP A 668 -3.74 -5.99 -26.21
C ASP A 668 -4.44 -7.18 -25.54
N SER A 669 -3.85 -8.37 -25.71
CA SER A 669 -4.36 -9.62 -25.13
C SER A 669 -4.27 -9.64 -23.60
N VAL A 670 -3.31 -8.92 -23.01
CA VAL A 670 -3.15 -8.84 -21.56
C VAL A 670 -4.27 -7.98 -20.97
N LEU A 671 -4.56 -6.83 -21.59
CA LEU A 671 -5.70 -6.00 -21.19
C LEU A 671 -7.03 -6.76 -21.36
N ALA A 672 -7.20 -7.49 -22.46
CA ALA A 672 -8.38 -8.31 -22.70
C ALA A 672 -8.60 -9.37 -21.61
N GLN A 673 -7.52 -10.06 -21.19
CA GLN A 673 -7.58 -11.03 -20.10
C GLN A 673 -7.98 -10.35 -18.77
N LYS A 674 -7.35 -9.22 -18.44
CA LYS A 674 -7.66 -8.45 -17.21
C LYS A 674 -9.13 -8.00 -17.18
N ARG A 675 -9.69 -7.55 -18.31
CA ARG A 675 -11.12 -7.19 -18.41
C ARG A 675 -12.04 -8.41 -18.27
N ALA A 676 -11.69 -9.54 -18.88
CA ALA A 676 -12.46 -10.77 -18.73
C ALA A 676 -12.50 -11.27 -17.27
N GLU A 677 -11.36 -11.22 -16.57
CA GLU A 677 -11.27 -11.56 -15.15
C GLU A 677 -12.07 -10.59 -14.29
N TRP A 678 -11.97 -9.28 -14.54
CA TRP A 678 -12.75 -8.27 -13.84
C TRP A 678 -14.26 -8.46 -14.02
N HIS A 679 -14.74 -8.66 -15.25
CA HIS A 679 -16.16 -8.91 -15.53
C HIS A 679 -16.68 -10.19 -14.85
N LYS A 680 -15.86 -11.25 -14.82
CA LYS A 680 -16.18 -12.48 -14.10
C LYS A 680 -16.25 -12.27 -12.59
N ASN A 681 -15.40 -11.39 -12.04
CA ASN A 681 -15.46 -11.06 -10.62
C ASN A 681 -16.72 -10.24 -10.30
N LEU A 682 -17.10 -9.28 -11.16
CA LEU A 682 -18.34 -8.51 -11.00
C LEU A 682 -19.58 -9.42 -11.01
N SER A 683 -19.63 -10.45 -11.87
CA SER A 683 -20.77 -11.38 -11.89
C SER A 683 -20.87 -12.28 -10.65
N LYS A 684 -19.77 -12.45 -9.93
CA LYS A 684 -19.68 -13.22 -8.67
C LYS A 684 -19.75 -12.35 -7.42
N ASP A 685 -20.11 -11.08 -7.56
CA ASP A 685 -20.10 -10.13 -6.47
C ASP A 685 -21.52 -9.81 -5.99
N ALA A 686 -21.88 -10.34 -4.82
CA ALA A 686 -23.20 -10.12 -4.21
C ALA A 686 -23.46 -8.66 -3.81
N TYR A 687 -22.40 -7.87 -3.58
CA TYR A 687 -22.51 -6.46 -3.25
C TYR A 687 -22.87 -5.65 -4.49
N VAL A 688 -22.26 -5.99 -5.63
CA VAL A 688 -22.61 -5.43 -6.94
C VAL A 688 -24.03 -5.84 -7.34
N ASP A 689 -24.44 -7.08 -7.11
CA ASP A 689 -25.82 -7.52 -7.37
C ASP A 689 -26.86 -6.70 -6.58
N GLU A 690 -26.67 -6.54 -5.27
CA GLU A 690 -27.60 -5.74 -4.47
C GLU A 690 -27.58 -4.25 -4.85
N ALA A 691 -26.41 -3.71 -5.20
CA ALA A 691 -26.30 -2.35 -5.72
C ALA A 691 -27.06 -2.18 -7.06
N LEU A 692 -27.00 -3.18 -7.96
CA LEU A 692 -27.79 -3.21 -9.20
C LEU A 692 -29.29 -3.36 -8.94
N ASN A 693 -29.70 -4.11 -7.90
CA ASN A 693 -31.10 -4.19 -7.48
C ASN A 693 -31.64 -2.82 -7.05
N ILE A 694 -30.88 -2.08 -6.23
CA ILE A 694 -31.23 -0.70 -5.85
C ILE A 694 -31.31 0.19 -7.09
N LEU A 695 -30.27 0.16 -7.92
CA LEU A 695 -30.15 1.00 -9.10
C LEU A 695 -31.32 0.79 -10.09
N ALA A 696 -31.79 -0.45 -10.23
CA ALA A 696 -32.92 -0.81 -11.08
C ALA A 696 -34.29 -0.38 -10.49
N GLN A 697 -34.40 -0.30 -9.17
CA GLN A 697 -35.65 0.06 -8.47
C GLN A 697 -35.83 1.58 -8.30
N LEU A 698 -34.76 2.37 -8.34
CA LEU A 698 -34.82 3.83 -8.24
C LEU A 698 -35.60 4.44 -9.41
N LYS A 699 -36.64 5.22 -9.09
CA LYS A 699 -37.48 5.94 -10.07
C LYS A 699 -37.24 7.44 -9.96
N LEU A 700 -36.87 8.05 -11.07
CA LEU A 700 -36.77 9.51 -11.19
C LEU A 700 -38.17 10.12 -11.30
N LYS A 701 -38.36 11.29 -10.68
CA LYS A 701 -39.55 12.10 -10.88
C LYS A 701 -39.58 12.61 -12.33
N PRO A 702 -40.77 12.76 -12.93
CA PRO A 702 -40.90 13.45 -14.21
C PRO A 702 -40.30 14.85 -14.09
N GLN A 703 -39.45 15.25 -15.05
CA GLN A 703 -39.03 16.65 -15.13
C GLN A 703 -40.26 17.50 -15.43
N GLU A 704 -40.59 18.47 -14.56
CA GLU A 704 -41.57 19.49 -14.89
C GLU A 704 -41.03 20.28 -16.09
N GLN A 705 -41.58 20.02 -17.28
CA GLN A 705 -41.39 20.91 -18.42
C GLN A 705 -42.10 22.22 -18.05
N LEU A 706 -41.33 23.22 -17.64
CA LEU A 706 -41.76 24.61 -17.66
C LEU A 706 -42.07 24.93 -19.13
N VAL A 707 -43.32 24.79 -19.51
CA VAL A 707 -43.85 25.33 -20.76
C VAL A 707 -43.66 26.84 -20.65
N LYS A 708 -42.66 27.36 -21.38
CA LYS A 708 -42.54 28.80 -21.62
C LYS A 708 -43.77 29.19 -22.44
N ASN A 709 -44.77 29.77 -21.79
CA ASN A 709 -45.82 30.53 -22.45
C ASN A 709 -45.26 31.88 -22.91
#